data_AF-A0A5C0B450-F1
#
_entry.id   AF-A0A5C0B450-F1
#
_cell.length_a   1.000
_cell.length_b   1.000
_cell.length_c   1.000
_cell.angle_alpha   90.00
_cell.angle_beta   90.00
_cell.angle_gamma   90.00
#
_symmetry.space_group_name_H-M   'P 1'
#
loop_
_entity.id
_entity.type
_entity.pdbx_description
1 polymer ?
#
loop_
_entity_poly.entity_id
_entity_poly.type
_entity_poly.pdbx_seq_one_letter_code
_entity_poly.pdbx_strand_id
1 'polypeptide(L)'
;MNSCLIRASARRIASRFSRHGVFAALLAFVLIPLALSPLTANAQRLPPPDPEDGQTFRVVALHDIRTNVLNSFETSPEPTALDEKTLADWFAWLQSADYHPISVQQIVDARAGGKPLPPRAILLTFDDGYVSFYTKVFPLLKRFQYPALIALVTDWMESPAGQPVKGYGGLVPPPRENFMTWAQAREMAASGLVEFASHSDSLHTGLPGNPQGNLQPAAVTRVYRDGTYEDEKLYQARIETDLRRSRALIQDRTGTKVRAMVWPYGAYNRVAQDAAAAAGMPLMLTLDEGPNTPDVPLSQIRRSLATYDMPVPDFSLLRMPAGAGAGGYYPQNRAMHIDLDYIYDPDPVQQEANLSRLLDRVQAIGPRSVFLQAFADPDGDGVADAMYFPNRHLPVRADLFNRVAWQLRTRTGVQVYAWMPVMAFHLPAENPLATHTVTWLPDAPSKGRYARLSPFDPAVRTLIGEIYEDLGRYTNFAGLLFHDDAMLADDEDTSPHALATYAKWGLPTDIKAIRADPALSAQWAKGKTRFLTDFTLELAARVREQQPGLLTARNLFALPLMQPESETWFAQNYVQALSSYDYTAVMAMPYMEQAENPEAWLRELAQKVIATPGGLDRTIFELQTRDWRDSKPVPDATLAAQWSMLHRMGARHLAWYPDDFLNDQPGLDVSRNALSIRANLAGEVDTLETPPALAPSKQAPPADDRLETPGGMRDQIRDQQSGRSQ
;
A
#
# COMPACT_ATOMS: atom_id res chain seq x y z
N MET A 1 -1.74 63.79 -5.47
CA MET A 1 -2.01 64.60 -6.68
C MET A 1 -0.73 64.59 -7.49
N ASN A 2 -0.67 63.83 -8.58
CA ASN A 2 -0.98 64.32 -9.93
C ASN A 2 -0.25 65.63 -10.28
N SER A 3 0.64 65.53 -11.26
CA SER A 3 0.88 66.48 -12.37
C SER A 3 1.26 67.93 -12.08
N CYS A 4 2.06 68.47 -13.02
CA CYS A 4 2.46 69.87 -13.20
C CYS A 4 3.50 70.37 -12.17
N LEU A 5 4.59 71.07 -12.53
CA LEU A 5 4.80 72.15 -13.50
C LEU A 5 6.36 72.39 -13.43
N ILE A 6 7.17 72.62 -14.47
CA ILE A 6 7.53 73.95 -15.06
C ILE A 6 8.78 73.77 -15.97
N ARG A 7 8.71 74.36 -17.17
CA ARG A 7 9.72 75.01 -18.04
C ARG A 7 11.23 74.63 -18.03
N ALA A 8 11.65 74.32 -19.26
CA ALA A 8 12.70 74.98 -20.08
C ALA A 8 14.20 74.71 -19.88
N SER A 9 14.77 74.29 -21.02
CA SER A 9 16.02 74.74 -21.65
C SER A 9 17.37 74.13 -21.21
N ALA A 10 17.89 73.34 -22.16
CA ALA A 10 19.16 73.55 -22.86
C ALA A 10 20.32 72.55 -22.61
N ARG A 11 20.74 71.95 -23.74
CA ARG A 11 22.10 71.46 -24.12
C ARG A 11 22.55 70.13 -23.48
N ARG A 12 23.17 69.17 -24.20
CA ARG A 12 23.49 68.91 -25.63
C ARG A 12 24.26 67.57 -25.67
N ILE A 13 24.24 66.87 -26.82
CA ILE A 13 25.30 65.97 -27.37
C ILE A 13 25.38 64.55 -26.71
N ALA A 14 25.46 63.40 -27.41
CA ALA A 14 25.72 63.07 -28.82
C ALA A 14 25.08 61.72 -29.20
N SER A 15 24.52 61.67 -30.41
CA SER A 15 24.55 60.50 -31.30
C SER A 15 25.79 60.60 -32.20
N ARG A 16 26.32 59.48 -32.71
CA ARG A 16 26.95 59.44 -34.05
C ARG A 16 27.03 58.02 -34.64
N PHE A 17 26.36 57.87 -35.79
CA PHE A 17 26.71 57.19 -37.06
C PHE A 17 27.16 55.71 -37.03
N SER A 18 26.49 54.73 -37.66
CA SER A 18 26.00 54.55 -39.05
C SER A 18 27.04 54.06 -40.08
N ARG A 19 26.76 52.84 -40.60
CA ARG A 19 27.00 52.29 -41.95
C ARG A 19 28.34 51.63 -42.32
N HIS A 20 28.22 50.37 -42.75
CA HIS A 20 28.62 49.69 -44.01
C HIS A 20 29.09 48.27 -43.61
N GLY A 21 28.41 47.15 -43.90
CA GLY A 21 27.74 46.72 -45.12
C GLY A 21 28.61 45.64 -45.77
N VAL A 22 28.19 44.37 -45.78
CA VAL A 22 28.65 43.30 -46.70
C VAL A 22 27.72 42.08 -46.59
N PHE A 23 27.10 41.78 -47.74
CA PHE A 23 26.56 40.52 -48.26
C PHE A 23 25.31 39.85 -47.67
N ALA A 24 24.24 39.96 -48.46
CA ALA A 24 23.13 39.01 -48.56
C ALA A 24 23.33 38.12 -49.80
N ALA A 25 23.09 36.81 -49.69
CA ALA A 25 22.27 36.02 -50.62
C ALA A 25 22.36 34.49 -50.37
N LEU A 26 21.19 33.91 -50.07
CA LEU A 26 20.72 32.56 -50.40
C LEU A 26 21.43 31.32 -49.82
N LEU A 27 20.75 30.65 -48.87
CA LEU A 27 20.32 29.27 -49.08
C LEU A 27 19.06 29.00 -48.25
N ALA A 28 18.02 28.52 -48.93
CA ALA A 28 16.77 28.08 -48.32
C ALA A 28 17.01 26.84 -47.45
N PHE A 29 16.62 26.91 -46.17
CA PHE A 29 16.32 25.72 -45.38
C PHE A 29 14.84 25.75 -45.01
N VAL A 30 14.13 24.79 -45.58
CA VAL A 30 12.80 24.37 -45.18
C VAL A 30 12.89 23.91 -43.72
N LEU A 31 12.48 24.75 -42.78
CA LEU A 31 12.20 24.32 -41.41
C LEU A 31 10.86 23.58 -41.42
N ILE A 32 10.93 22.28 -41.67
CA ILE A 32 9.87 21.35 -41.27
C ILE A 32 9.68 21.55 -39.77
N PRO A 33 8.46 21.81 -39.26
CA PRO A 33 8.23 21.68 -37.84
C PRO A 33 8.35 20.18 -37.57
N LEU A 34 9.53 19.73 -37.09
CA LEU A 34 9.59 18.50 -36.33
C LEU A 34 8.61 18.72 -35.19
N ALA A 35 7.43 18.14 -35.31
CA ALA A 35 6.59 17.83 -34.19
C ALA A 35 7.50 17.06 -33.23
N LEU A 36 7.98 17.77 -32.21
CA LEU A 36 8.51 17.17 -31.00
C LEU A 36 7.35 16.34 -30.44
N SER A 37 7.27 15.07 -30.85
CA SER A 37 6.55 14.06 -30.11
C SER A 37 6.98 14.22 -28.65
N PRO A 38 6.05 14.28 -27.68
CA PRO A 38 6.42 14.37 -26.28
C PRO A 38 7.00 13.02 -25.88
N LEU A 39 8.30 12.84 -26.12
CA LEU A 39 9.12 11.76 -25.54
C LEU A 39 9.34 11.96 -24.02
N THR A 40 8.56 12.85 -23.39
CA THR A 40 8.60 13.19 -21.97
C THR A 40 7.38 12.64 -21.19
N ALA A 41 6.74 11.57 -21.65
CA ALA A 41 5.60 10.97 -20.95
C ALA A 41 6.00 9.94 -19.86
N ASN A 42 7.27 9.55 -19.77
CA ASN A 42 7.73 8.46 -18.88
C ASN A 42 8.49 8.92 -17.63
N ALA A 43 8.71 10.23 -17.42
CA ALA A 43 9.21 10.71 -16.14
C ALA A 43 8.02 10.95 -15.20
N GLN A 44 7.98 10.19 -14.10
CA GLN A 44 7.01 10.40 -13.03
C GLN A 44 7.01 11.88 -12.62
N ARG A 45 5.90 12.58 -12.80
CA ARG A 45 5.79 13.97 -12.34
C ARG A 45 5.91 13.96 -10.83
N LEU A 46 6.90 14.68 -10.31
CA LEU A 46 6.97 14.95 -8.87
C LEU A 46 5.66 15.66 -8.47
N PRO A 47 5.07 15.31 -7.33
CA PRO A 47 3.86 15.97 -6.86
C PRO A 47 4.13 17.46 -6.63
N PRO A 48 3.07 18.29 -6.65
CA PRO A 48 3.20 19.70 -6.35
C PRO A 48 3.80 19.91 -4.93
N PRO A 49 4.47 21.05 -4.68
CA PRO A 49 4.90 21.41 -3.34
C PRO A 49 3.72 21.48 -2.37
N ASP A 50 3.97 21.19 -1.10
CA ASP A 50 2.97 21.34 -0.05
C ASP A 50 2.52 22.82 0.07
N PRO A 51 1.24 23.08 0.39
CA PRO A 51 0.75 24.43 0.57
C PRO A 51 1.41 25.12 1.78
N GLU A 52 1.76 26.39 1.61
CA GLU A 52 2.27 27.25 2.69
C GLU A 52 1.10 27.96 3.42
N ASP A 53 0.17 27.18 3.97
CA ASP A 53 -1.04 27.66 4.64
C ASP A 53 -0.87 27.94 6.14
N GLY A 54 0.36 27.77 6.67
CA GLY A 54 0.67 27.93 8.09
C GLY A 54 0.14 26.81 8.99
N GLN A 55 -0.38 25.72 8.42
CA GLN A 55 -0.95 24.58 9.16
C GLN A 55 -0.42 23.22 8.65
N THR A 56 0.03 23.17 7.39
CA THR A 56 0.56 21.98 6.73
C THR A 56 2.01 21.74 7.15
N PHE A 57 2.33 20.49 7.45
CA PHE A 57 3.69 20.07 7.82
C PHE A 57 4.01 18.64 7.38
N ARG A 58 5.31 18.33 7.36
CA ARG A 58 5.84 16.98 7.14
C ARG A 58 6.36 16.38 8.43
N VAL A 59 6.40 15.06 8.52
CA VAL A 59 7.01 14.34 9.63
C VAL A 59 7.86 13.21 9.09
N VAL A 60 9.05 13.04 9.66
CA VAL A 60 9.96 11.94 9.30
C VAL A 60 10.13 11.02 10.51
N ALA A 61 10.02 9.72 10.28
CA ALA A 61 10.26 8.67 11.26
C ALA A 61 11.66 8.10 11.07
N LEU A 62 12.50 8.28 12.09
CA LEU A 62 13.88 7.80 12.19
C LEU A 62 13.98 6.80 13.34
N HIS A 63 14.95 5.90 13.29
CA HIS A 63 15.14 4.91 14.35
C HIS A 63 16.58 5.00 14.87
N ASP A 64 17.35 3.93 14.73
CA ASP A 64 18.72 3.84 15.21
C ASP A 64 19.71 4.56 14.28
N ILE A 65 20.75 5.15 14.85
CA ILE A 65 21.84 5.80 14.12
C ILE A 65 23.12 5.01 14.40
N ARG A 66 23.65 4.37 13.36
CA ARG A 66 24.81 3.47 13.46
C ARG A 66 25.99 3.96 12.64
N THR A 67 27.15 3.44 12.98
CA THR A 67 28.35 3.61 12.16
C THR A 67 28.39 2.49 11.13
N ASN A 68 28.37 2.83 9.84
CA ASN A 68 28.53 1.89 8.74
C ASN A 68 27.43 0.81 8.72
N VAL A 69 26.19 1.24 8.52
CA VAL A 69 24.98 0.38 8.54
C VAL A 69 25.12 -0.81 7.60
N LEU A 70 25.59 -0.58 6.36
CA LEU A 70 25.76 -1.63 5.35
C LEU A 70 26.71 -2.75 5.83
N ASN A 71 27.83 -2.40 6.45
CA ASN A 71 28.75 -3.41 6.99
C ASN A 71 28.18 -4.15 8.22
N SER A 72 27.31 -3.50 8.99
CA SER A 72 26.68 -4.14 10.16
C SER A 72 25.50 -5.05 9.79
N PHE A 73 24.95 -4.92 8.58
CA PHE A 73 23.70 -5.59 8.16
C PHE A 73 23.79 -7.12 8.18
N GLU A 74 24.98 -7.68 7.92
CA GLU A 74 25.22 -9.13 7.98
C GLU A 74 25.09 -9.69 9.41
N THR A 75 25.34 -8.89 10.43
CA THR A 75 25.41 -9.32 11.84
C THR A 75 24.31 -8.73 12.72
N SER A 76 23.73 -7.61 12.31
CA SER A 76 22.62 -6.92 12.98
C SER A 76 21.78 -6.17 11.93
N PRO A 77 20.98 -6.90 11.12
CA PRO A 77 20.13 -6.27 10.11
C PRO A 77 19.08 -5.39 10.80
N GLU A 78 19.12 -4.10 10.49
CA GLU A 78 18.12 -3.13 10.92
C GLU A 78 17.80 -2.21 9.73
N PRO A 79 16.76 -2.54 8.93
CA PRO A 79 16.40 -1.77 7.73
C PRO A 79 16.06 -0.30 8.02
N THR A 80 15.69 0.03 9.25
CA THR A 80 15.32 1.38 9.65
C THR A 80 16.49 2.19 10.24
N ALA A 81 17.68 1.59 10.34
CA ALA A 81 18.87 2.28 10.82
C ALA A 81 19.47 3.19 9.74
N LEU A 82 19.99 4.35 10.17
CA LEU A 82 20.71 5.27 9.29
C LEU A 82 22.17 5.43 9.69
N ASP A 83 23.00 5.70 8.69
CA ASP A 83 24.40 6.05 8.91
C ASP A 83 24.53 7.42 9.56
N GLU A 84 25.48 7.54 10.50
CA GLU A 84 25.84 8.81 11.15
C GLU A 84 26.11 9.95 10.17
N LYS A 85 26.86 9.64 9.10
CA LYS A 85 27.17 10.62 8.07
C LYS A 85 25.90 11.08 7.35
N THR A 86 25.01 10.15 7.02
CA THR A 86 23.72 10.45 6.38
C THR A 86 22.86 11.35 7.25
N LEU A 87 22.81 11.10 8.57
CA LEU A 87 22.10 11.98 9.51
C LEU A 87 22.69 13.39 9.53
N ALA A 88 24.01 13.52 9.64
CA ALA A 88 24.68 14.81 9.68
C ALA A 88 24.47 15.61 8.38
N ASP A 89 24.61 14.94 7.23
CA ASP A 89 24.34 15.51 5.92
C ASP A 89 22.87 15.92 5.78
N TRP A 90 21.93 15.16 6.35
CA TRP A 90 20.52 15.49 6.35
C TRP A 90 20.21 16.75 7.15
N PHE A 91 20.78 16.92 8.33
CA PHE A 91 20.58 18.15 9.13
C PHE A 91 21.13 19.39 8.42
N ALA A 92 22.30 19.26 7.79
CA ALA A 92 22.88 20.32 6.97
C ALA A 92 22.01 20.60 5.73
N TRP A 93 21.48 19.56 5.10
CA TRP A 93 20.59 19.69 3.95
C TRP A 93 19.30 20.41 4.32
N LEU A 94 18.62 20.03 5.41
CA LEU A 94 17.40 20.71 5.89
C LEU A 94 17.63 22.22 6.05
N GLN A 95 18.76 22.61 6.63
CA GLN A 95 19.14 24.02 6.76
C GLN A 95 19.34 24.69 5.39
N SER A 96 20.11 24.05 4.49
CA SER A 96 20.41 24.60 3.16
C SER A 96 19.19 24.67 2.24
N ALA A 97 18.22 23.77 2.44
CA ALA A 97 16.99 23.64 1.67
C ALA A 97 15.81 24.38 2.32
N ASP A 98 16.06 25.21 3.34
CA ASP A 98 15.06 26.06 3.99
C ASP A 98 13.88 25.29 4.60
N TYR A 99 14.14 24.07 5.10
CA TYR A 99 13.18 23.35 5.93
C TYR A 99 13.28 23.82 7.37
N HIS A 100 12.13 23.90 8.04
CA HIS A 100 12.03 24.44 9.39
C HIS A 100 11.59 23.36 10.37
N PRO A 101 12.53 22.76 11.13
CA PRO A 101 12.18 21.87 12.22
C PRO A 101 11.26 22.54 13.25
N ILE A 102 10.12 21.91 13.54
CA ILE A 102 9.08 22.41 14.46
C ILE A 102 8.83 21.44 15.61
N SER A 103 8.35 21.96 16.73
CA SER A 103 7.91 21.16 17.88
C SER A 103 6.45 20.73 17.75
N VAL A 104 6.07 19.69 18.50
CA VAL A 104 4.67 19.27 18.62
C VAL A 104 3.79 20.40 19.18
N GLN A 105 4.32 21.21 20.11
CA GLN A 105 3.57 22.36 20.63
C GLN A 105 3.25 23.39 19.53
N GLN A 106 4.19 23.67 18.62
CA GLN A 106 3.92 24.58 17.49
C GLN A 106 2.82 24.03 16.57
N ILE A 107 2.80 22.71 16.34
CA ILE A 107 1.73 22.05 15.58
C ILE A 107 0.38 22.25 16.27
N VAL A 108 0.30 21.94 17.58
CA VAL A 108 -0.93 22.08 18.37
C VAL A 108 -1.41 23.53 18.39
N ASP A 109 -0.51 24.50 18.60
CA ASP A 109 -0.84 25.92 18.61
C ASP A 109 -1.36 26.38 17.26
N ALA A 110 -0.70 26.01 16.16
CA ALA A 110 -1.13 26.38 14.81
C ALA A 110 -2.52 25.80 14.48
N ARG A 111 -2.77 24.53 14.83
CA ARG A 111 -4.08 23.89 14.65
C ARG A 111 -5.18 24.48 15.52
N ALA A 112 -4.82 25.09 16.65
CA ALA A 112 -5.75 25.83 17.51
C ALA A 112 -5.98 27.29 17.07
N GLY A 113 -5.48 27.71 15.90
CA GLY A 113 -5.60 29.09 15.40
C GLY A 113 -4.59 30.07 16.01
N GLY A 114 -3.54 29.55 16.65
CA GLY A 114 -2.41 30.32 17.17
C GLY A 114 -1.43 30.75 16.08
N LYS A 115 -0.15 30.85 16.45
CA LYS A 115 0.90 31.27 15.50
C LYS A 115 1.00 30.25 14.35
N PRO A 116 1.01 30.70 13.07
CA PRO A 116 1.16 29.79 11.94
C PRO A 116 2.53 29.12 11.94
N LEU A 117 2.57 27.89 11.40
CA LEU A 117 3.81 27.17 11.11
C LEU A 117 4.64 27.93 10.05
N PRO A 118 5.97 27.84 10.11
CA PRO A 118 6.84 28.36 9.05
C PRO A 118 6.63 27.59 7.73
N PRO A 119 7.02 28.15 6.57
CA PRO A 119 7.04 27.38 5.33
C PRO A 119 7.96 26.16 5.45
N ARG A 120 7.65 25.09 4.73
CA ARG A 120 8.41 23.81 4.77
C ARG A 120 8.61 23.29 6.19
N ALA A 121 7.56 23.38 7.00
CA ALA A 121 7.57 22.93 8.38
C ALA A 121 7.74 21.39 8.44
N ILE A 122 8.67 20.93 9.28
CA ILE A 122 8.98 19.51 9.42
C ILE A 122 9.14 19.12 10.89
N LEU A 123 8.48 18.05 11.33
CA LEU A 123 8.72 17.45 12.64
C LEU A 123 9.71 16.29 12.48
N LEU A 124 10.79 16.32 13.27
CA LEU A 124 11.76 15.23 13.34
C LEU A 124 11.32 14.28 14.45
N THR A 125 11.06 13.01 14.10
CA THR A 125 10.67 11.98 15.07
C THR A 125 11.64 10.83 15.07
N PHE A 126 11.92 10.32 16.27
CA PHE A 126 12.80 9.19 16.51
C PHE A 126 12.05 8.15 17.33
N ASP A 127 12.16 6.89 16.95
CA ASP A 127 11.39 5.82 17.59
C ASP A 127 12.31 4.95 18.48
N ASP A 128 11.70 4.01 19.21
CA ASP A 128 12.33 2.92 19.98
C ASP A 128 13.18 3.27 21.20
N GLY A 129 13.68 4.49 21.33
CA GLY A 129 14.48 4.90 22.49
C GLY A 129 15.94 4.42 22.45
N TYR A 130 16.51 4.19 21.26
CA TYR A 130 17.92 3.85 21.10
C TYR A 130 18.85 4.88 21.74
N VAL A 131 19.97 4.41 22.32
CA VAL A 131 20.99 5.25 22.96
C VAL A 131 21.71 6.16 21.96
N SER A 132 21.66 5.82 20.67
CA SER A 132 22.17 6.63 19.56
C SER A 132 21.45 7.98 19.46
N PHE A 133 20.17 8.07 19.84
CA PHE A 133 19.49 9.35 19.94
C PHE A 133 20.17 10.29 20.94
N TYR A 134 20.56 9.78 22.12
CA TYR A 134 21.27 10.57 23.11
C TYR A 134 22.72 10.89 22.68
N THR A 135 23.45 9.88 22.19
CA THR A 135 24.90 10.02 21.94
C THR A 135 25.23 10.69 20.61
N LYS A 136 24.36 10.61 19.59
CA LYS A 136 24.62 11.07 18.22
C LYS A 136 23.63 12.15 17.77
N VAL A 137 22.34 11.98 18.01
CA VAL A 137 21.30 12.92 17.56
C VAL A 137 21.23 14.18 18.44
N PHE A 138 21.15 14.02 19.76
CA PHE A 138 20.97 15.13 20.70
C PHE A 138 22.07 16.21 20.64
N PRO A 139 23.37 15.89 20.45
CA PRO A 139 24.39 16.90 20.19
C PRO A 139 24.12 17.73 18.93
N LEU A 140 23.61 17.10 17.86
CA LEU A 140 23.22 17.81 16.64
C LEU A 140 21.98 18.68 16.87
N LEU A 141 20.96 18.18 17.57
CA LEU A 141 19.79 18.99 17.94
C LEU A 141 20.21 20.26 18.70
N LYS A 142 21.14 20.15 19.67
CA LYS A 142 21.72 21.31 20.37
C LYS A 142 22.49 22.25 19.44
N ARG A 143 23.29 21.70 18.52
CA ARG A 143 24.08 22.51 17.58
C ARG A 143 23.21 23.32 16.62
N PHE A 144 22.14 22.71 16.11
CA PHE A 144 21.23 23.32 15.15
C PHE A 144 20.02 24.03 15.79
N GLN A 145 19.81 23.85 17.10
CA GLN A 145 18.61 24.31 17.83
C GLN A 145 17.31 23.75 17.22
N TYR A 146 17.37 22.48 16.80
CA TYR A 146 16.21 21.80 16.22
C TYR A 146 15.39 21.12 17.32
N PRO A 147 14.07 21.36 17.38
CA PRO A 147 13.18 20.53 18.18
C PRO A 147 13.03 19.14 17.57
N ALA A 148 12.80 18.14 18.41
CA ALA A 148 12.48 16.78 17.99
C ALA A 148 11.51 16.11 18.97
N LEU A 149 10.88 15.03 18.52
CA LEU A 149 10.14 14.10 19.36
C LEU A 149 10.85 12.74 19.39
N ILE A 150 10.92 12.12 20.55
CA ILE A 150 11.33 10.71 20.68
C ILE A 150 10.25 9.87 21.34
N ALA A 151 9.92 8.74 20.74
CA ALA A 151 8.96 7.77 21.25
C ALA A 151 9.69 6.62 21.95
N LEU A 152 9.27 6.30 23.18
CA LEU A 152 9.95 5.32 24.03
C LEU A 152 9.10 4.06 24.20
N VAL A 153 9.71 2.89 23.96
CA VAL A 153 9.17 1.60 24.41
C VAL A 153 9.62 1.38 25.84
N THR A 154 8.71 1.50 26.81
CA THR A 154 9.13 1.59 28.21
C THR A 154 9.66 0.27 28.78
N ASP A 155 9.14 -0.88 28.34
CA ASP A 155 9.66 -2.20 28.77
C ASP A 155 11.09 -2.46 28.26
N TRP A 156 11.45 -1.90 27.09
CA TRP A 156 12.81 -1.97 26.57
C TRP A 156 13.80 -1.20 27.45
N MET A 157 13.38 -0.03 27.93
CA MET A 157 14.18 0.80 28.83
C MET A 157 14.26 0.25 30.26
N GLU A 158 13.30 -0.55 30.71
CA GLU A 158 13.30 -1.20 32.03
C GLU A 158 13.94 -2.61 32.00
N SER A 159 14.35 -3.10 30.83
CA SER A 159 15.05 -4.38 30.72
C SER A 159 16.34 -4.40 31.58
N PRO A 160 16.67 -5.52 32.25
CA PRO A 160 17.87 -5.58 33.09
C PRO A 160 19.16 -5.38 32.30
N ALA A 161 20.16 -4.75 32.93
CA ALA A 161 21.48 -4.54 32.31
C ALA A 161 22.12 -5.86 31.85
N GLY A 162 22.74 -5.83 30.67
CA GLY A 162 23.38 -6.97 30.02
C GLY A 162 22.43 -8.05 29.48
N GLN A 163 21.11 -7.89 29.63
CA GLN A 163 20.13 -8.83 29.11
C GLN A 163 19.62 -8.39 27.72
N PRO A 164 19.31 -9.33 26.82
CA PRO A 164 18.56 -9.05 25.61
C PRO A 164 17.20 -8.46 25.95
N VAL A 165 16.77 -7.48 25.16
CA VAL A 165 15.48 -6.84 25.33
C VAL A 165 14.36 -7.79 24.91
N LYS A 166 13.33 -7.89 25.76
CA LYS A 166 12.19 -8.78 25.50
C LYS A 166 11.21 -8.15 24.52
N GLY A 167 10.55 -9.00 23.72
CA GLY A 167 9.55 -8.56 22.76
C GLY A 167 10.11 -7.83 21.52
N TYR A 168 11.43 -7.70 21.38
CA TYR A 168 12.04 -7.16 20.18
C TYR A 168 11.70 -8.04 18.96
N GLY A 169 11.15 -7.43 17.90
CA GLY A 169 10.65 -8.16 16.74
C GLY A 169 11.73 -8.76 15.83
N GLY A 170 13.00 -8.39 16.01
CA GLY A 170 14.12 -8.90 15.23
C GLY A 170 14.60 -10.29 15.68
N LEU A 171 15.25 -11.02 14.77
CA LEU A 171 15.81 -12.37 15.01
C LEU A 171 16.85 -12.40 16.14
N VAL A 172 17.58 -11.28 16.32
CA VAL A 172 18.59 -11.11 17.36
C VAL A 172 18.22 -9.88 18.18
N PRO A 173 17.56 -10.06 19.33
CA PRO A 173 17.22 -8.94 20.21
C PRO A 173 18.49 -8.23 20.70
N PRO A 174 18.56 -6.89 20.58
CA PRO A 174 19.68 -6.12 21.09
C PRO A 174 19.73 -6.19 22.63
N PRO A 175 20.91 -6.02 23.23
CA PRO A 175 21.03 -5.90 24.68
C PRO A 175 20.46 -4.56 25.16
N ARG A 176 20.11 -4.49 26.45
CA ARG A 176 19.58 -3.28 27.09
C ARG A 176 20.41 -2.02 26.80
N GLU A 177 21.73 -2.13 26.69
CA GLU A 177 22.67 -1.03 26.50
C GLU A 177 22.50 -0.31 25.16
N ASN A 178 21.83 -0.92 24.19
CA ASN A 178 21.49 -0.27 22.92
C ASN A 178 20.38 0.78 23.08
N PHE A 179 19.71 0.83 24.23
CA PHE A 179 18.66 1.80 24.54
C PHE A 179 19.12 2.80 25.59
N MET A 180 18.58 4.02 25.56
CA MET A 180 18.98 5.06 26.51
C MET A 180 18.55 4.73 27.94
N THR A 181 19.21 5.35 28.90
CA THR A 181 18.85 5.30 30.33
C THR A 181 17.86 6.41 30.67
N TRP A 182 17.11 6.25 31.75
CA TRP A 182 16.24 7.32 32.26
C TRP A 182 17.00 8.58 32.69
N ALA A 183 18.27 8.46 33.09
CA ALA A 183 19.12 9.61 33.38
C ALA A 183 19.38 10.45 32.11
N GLN A 184 19.72 9.78 31.00
CA GLN A 184 19.89 10.43 29.69
C GLN A 184 18.58 11.06 29.20
N ALA A 185 17.45 10.37 29.35
CA ALA A 185 16.14 10.92 28.99
C ALA A 185 15.80 12.19 29.81
N ARG A 186 16.08 12.18 31.12
CA ARG A 186 15.87 13.34 31.99
C ARG A 186 16.76 14.53 31.62
N GLU A 187 18.01 14.30 31.23
CA GLU A 187 18.88 15.37 30.73
C GLU A 187 18.31 16.01 29.45
N MET A 188 17.88 15.18 28.49
CA MET A 188 17.27 15.68 27.25
C MET A 188 15.97 16.43 27.51
N ALA A 189 15.13 15.97 28.45
CA ALA A 189 13.93 16.68 28.88
C ALA A 189 14.23 18.09 29.39
N ALA A 190 15.29 18.25 30.20
CA ALA A 190 15.69 19.54 30.76
C ALA A 190 16.21 20.54 29.71
N SER A 191 16.56 20.07 28.50
CA SER A 191 17.05 20.95 27.43
C SER A 191 15.97 21.82 26.77
N GLY A 192 14.70 21.40 26.86
CA GLY A 192 13.59 22.02 26.13
C GLY A 192 13.55 21.74 24.62
N LEU A 193 14.50 20.97 24.07
CA LEU A 193 14.55 20.63 22.64
C LEU A 193 13.80 19.34 22.29
N VAL A 194 13.58 18.45 23.28
CA VAL A 194 13.07 17.09 23.04
C VAL A 194 11.72 16.91 23.75
N GLU A 195 10.67 16.59 22.97
CA GLU A 195 9.39 16.11 23.50
C GLU A 195 9.39 14.57 23.55
N PHE A 196 8.88 13.99 24.63
CA PHE A 196 8.80 12.53 24.81
C PHE A 196 7.39 12.03 24.51
N ALA A 197 7.30 10.99 23.70
CA ALA A 197 6.09 10.27 23.36
C ALA A 197 6.13 8.82 23.86
N SER A 198 4.96 8.21 23.99
CA SER A 198 4.85 6.76 24.21
C SER A 198 5.05 6.04 22.87
N HIS A 199 5.83 4.97 22.88
CA HIS A 199 5.83 3.95 21.83
C HIS A 199 5.26 2.62 22.38
N SER A 200 4.25 2.74 23.26
CA SER A 200 3.71 1.71 24.15
C SER A 200 4.64 1.28 25.29
N ASP A 201 4.12 0.48 26.22
CA ASP A 201 4.94 -0.22 27.23
C ASP A 201 5.48 -1.52 26.65
N SER A 202 4.57 -2.37 26.16
CA SER A 202 4.88 -3.74 25.72
C SER A 202 4.12 -4.15 24.44
N LEU A 203 3.52 -3.21 23.71
CA LEU A 203 2.83 -3.50 22.44
C LEU A 203 3.76 -3.48 21.22
N HIS A 204 5.04 -3.12 21.37
CA HIS A 204 6.04 -3.26 20.31
C HIS A 204 6.52 -4.71 20.15
N THR A 205 5.58 -5.63 19.92
CA THR A 205 5.81 -7.06 19.81
C THR A 205 4.77 -7.70 18.88
N GLY A 206 5.05 -8.93 18.46
CA GLY A 206 4.11 -9.76 17.71
C GLY A 206 3.27 -10.63 18.65
N LEU A 207 1.95 -10.65 18.46
CA LEU A 207 1.03 -11.55 19.16
C LEU A 207 0.39 -12.55 18.18
N PRO A 208 0.07 -13.78 18.62
CA PRO A 208 -0.64 -14.74 17.78
C PRO A 208 -1.97 -14.15 17.31
N GLY A 209 -2.09 -13.90 16.01
CA GLY A 209 -3.27 -13.29 15.39
C GLY A 209 -4.19 -14.27 14.67
N ASN A 210 -3.87 -15.57 14.67
CA ASN A 210 -4.68 -16.63 14.07
C ASN A 210 -4.33 -18.01 14.67
N PRO A 211 -5.16 -19.05 14.43
CA PRO A 211 -4.96 -20.39 14.96
C PRO A 211 -3.61 -21.04 14.63
N GLN A 212 -3.03 -20.64 13.51
CA GLN A 212 -1.78 -21.22 13.02
C GLN A 212 -0.54 -20.46 13.52
N GLY A 213 -0.71 -19.46 14.39
CA GLY A 213 0.38 -18.84 15.15
C GLY A 213 1.14 -17.74 14.42
N ASN A 214 0.53 -17.05 13.45
CA ASN A 214 1.17 -15.85 12.89
C ASN A 214 1.29 -14.77 13.96
N LEU A 215 2.50 -14.25 14.15
CA LEU A 215 2.74 -13.13 15.04
C LEU A 215 2.48 -11.82 14.29
N GLN A 216 1.55 -11.02 14.79
CA GLN A 216 1.08 -9.76 14.19
C GLN A 216 1.17 -8.61 15.20
N PRO A 217 1.24 -7.33 14.74
CA PRO A 217 1.39 -6.17 15.61
C PRO A 217 0.36 -6.11 16.75
N ALA A 218 0.84 -6.15 17.99
CA ALA A 218 0.01 -6.32 19.18
C ALA A 218 -1.12 -5.27 19.33
N ALA A 219 -0.89 -4.04 18.85
CA ALA A 219 -1.84 -2.94 18.96
C ALA A 219 -3.08 -3.10 18.07
N VAL A 220 -3.04 -3.91 17.00
CA VAL A 220 -4.17 -4.09 16.06
C VAL A 220 -4.69 -5.52 15.99
N THR A 221 -4.07 -6.43 16.72
CA THR A 221 -4.41 -7.85 16.71
C THR A 221 -5.28 -8.22 17.91
N ARG A 222 -6.44 -8.85 17.65
CA ARG A 222 -7.14 -9.65 18.66
C ARG A 222 -6.37 -10.95 18.83
N VAL A 223 -5.88 -11.19 20.04
CA VAL A 223 -5.01 -12.35 20.29
C VAL A 223 -5.80 -13.65 20.11
N TYR A 224 -5.28 -14.59 19.35
CA TYR A 224 -5.80 -15.96 19.33
C TYR A 224 -5.11 -16.79 20.43
N ARG A 225 -5.89 -17.33 21.36
CA ARG A 225 -5.40 -18.17 22.45
C ARG A 225 -6.50 -19.14 22.90
N ASP A 226 -6.10 -20.35 23.31
CA ASP A 226 -7.00 -21.36 23.87
C ASP A 226 -8.22 -21.68 22.97
N GLY A 227 -8.01 -21.65 21.64
CA GLY A 227 -9.04 -21.98 20.66
C GLY A 227 -10.00 -20.84 20.31
N THR A 228 -9.75 -19.61 20.79
CA THR A 228 -10.65 -18.47 20.56
C THR A 228 -9.90 -17.17 20.34
N TYR A 229 -10.57 -16.21 19.69
CA TYR A 229 -10.08 -14.84 19.55
C TYR A 229 -10.43 -14.01 20.79
N GLU A 230 -9.55 -13.08 21.12
CA GLU A 230 -9.76 -12.10 22.18
C GLU A 230 -11.04 -11.29 21.97
N ASP A 231 -11.86 -11.18 23.02
CA ASP A 231 -13.06 -10.34 23.03
C ASP A 231 -12.72 -8.85 22.84
N GLU A 232 -13.60 -8.11 22.18
CA GLU A 232 -13.37 -6.72 21.81
C GLU A 232 -13.14 -5.80 23.04
N LYS A 233 -13.82 -6.05 24.16
CA LYS A 233 -13.62 -5.26 25.38
C LYS A 233 -12.27 -5.56 26.03
N LEU A 234 -11.84 -6.82 25.98
CA LEU A 234 -10.53 -7.23 26.48
C LEU A 234 -9.40 -6.66 25.62
N TYR A 235 -9.58 -6.69 24.29
CA TYR A 235 -8.67 -6.06 23.33
C TYR A 235 -8.49 -4.56 23.62
N GLN A 236 -9.59 -3.81 23.75
CA GLN A 236 -9.55 -2.38 24.07
C GLN A 236 -8.88 -2.12 25.43
N ALA A 237 -9.27 -2.87 26.47
CA ALA A 237 -8.72 -2.71 27.82
C ALA A 237 -7.22 -3.02 27.89
N ARG A 238 -6.75 -4.02 27.13
CA ARG A 238 -5.32 -4.38 27.02
C ARG A 238 -4.51 -3.21 26.47
N ILE A 239 -4.98 -2.60 25.39
CA ILE A 239 -4.30 -1.44 24.79
C ILE A 239 -4.30 -0.27 25.76
N GLU A 240 -5.46 0.11 26.30
CA GLU A 240 -5.56 1.26 27.20
C GLU A 240 -4.65 1.10 28.44
N THR A 241 -4.63 -0.09 29.04
CA THR A 241 -3.82 -0.39 30.23
C THR A 241 -2.33 -0.25 29.95
N ASP A 242 -1.86 -0.80 28.84
CA ASP A 242 -0.47 -0.70 28.41
C ASP A 242 -0.06 0.77 28.19
N LEU A 243 -0.90 1.52 27.45
CA LEU A 243 -0.66 2.91 27.13
C LEU A 243 -0.66 3.82 28.37
N ARG A 244 -1.55 3.58 29.34
CA ARG A 244 -1.55 4.29 30.64
C ARG A 244 -0.26 4.02 31.41
N ARG A 245 0.24 2.79 31.42
CA ARG A 245 1.48 2.42 32.09
C ARG A 245 2.69 3.11 31.46
N SER A 246 2.82 3.04 30.13
CA SER A 246 3.89 3.70 29.39
C SER A 246 3.92 5.20 29.67
N ARG A 247 2.76 5.85 29.57
CA ARG A 247 2.59 7.27 29.88
C ARG A 247 3.03 7.60 31.30
N ALA A 248 2.52 6.89 32.31
CA ALA A 248 2.85 7.14 33.71
C ALA A 248 4.36 6.99 33.96
N LEU A 249 4.96 5.91 33.46
CA LEU A 249 6.37 5.62 33.66
C LEU A 249 7.28 6.69 33.03
N ILE A 250 7.03 7.10 31.79
CA ILE A 250 7.81 8.17 31.16
C ILE A 250 7.68 9.47 31.98
N GLN A 251 6.46 9.85 32.36
CA GLN A 251 6.23 11.06 33.15
C GLN A 251 6.97 11.04 34.49
N ASP A 252 6.95 9.92 35.21
CA ASP A 252 7.63 9.78 36.51
C ASP A 252 9.16 9.83 36.36
N ARG A 253 9.68 9.30 35.25
CA ARG A 253 11.13 9.19 35.00
C ARG A 253 11.75 10.44 34.39
N THR A 254 11.00 11.25 33.65
CA THR A 254 11.52 12.46 32.98
C THR A 254 10.98 13.76 33.55
N GLY A 255 9.80 13.74 34.21
CA GLY A 255 9.09 14.94 34.65
C GLY A 255 8.34 15.68 33.52
N THR A 256 8.34 15.16 32.29
CA THR A 256 7.66 15.78 31.14
C THR A 256 6.23 15.29 31.02
N LYS A 257 5.33 16.11 30.47
CA LYS A 257 3.98 15.65 30.09
C LYS A 257 4.07 14.76 28.84
N VAL A 258 3.45 13.58 28.89
CA VAL A 258 3.32 12.68 27.73
C VAL A 258 1.88 12.71 27.23
N ARG A 259 1.73 13.10 25.96
CA ARG A 259 0.44 13.34 25.28
C ARG A 259 0.42 12.81 23.84
N ALA A 260 1.53 12.25 23.39
CA ALA A 260 1.69 11.71 22.05
C ALA A 260 1.92 10.21 22.11
N MET A 261 1.27 9.48 21.21
CA MET A 261 1.46 8.05 20.97
C MET A 261 2.05 7.89 19.56
N VAL A 262 3.15 7.17 19.44
CA VAL A 262 3.67 6.73 18.15
C VAL A 262 3.37 5.25 18.03
N TRP A 263 2.70 4.81 16.96
CA TRP A 263 2.25 3.42 16.83
C TRP A 263 3.40 2.49 16.42
N PRO A 264 3.71 1.43 17.20
CA PRO A 264 4.62 0.36 16.77
C PRO A 264 4.26 -0.16 15.38
N TYR A 265 5.27 -0.34 14.53
CA TYR A 265 5.11 -0.77 13.13
C TYR A 265 4.23 0.18 12.27
N GLY A 266 3.88 1.36 12.79
CA GLY A 266 2.85 2.22 12.20
C GLY A 266 1.45 1.62 12.21
N ALA A 267 1.21 0.54 12.96
CA ALA A 267 -0.04 -0.22 12.94
C ALA A 267 -1.04 0.32 13.97
N TYR A 268 -2.21 0.75 13.50
CA TYR A 268 -3.26 1.30 14.34
C TYR A 268 -4.65 1.04 13.73
N ASN A 269 -5.67 1.18 14.56
CA ASN A 269 -7.07 1.18 14.17
C ASN A 269 -7.87 2.11 15.09
N ARG A 270 -9.17 2.29 14.81
CA ARG A 270 -10.04 3.17 15.58
C ARG A 270 -10.06 2.84 17.07
N VAL A 271 -10.13 1.56 17.41
CA VAL A 271 -10.25 1.09 18.79
C VAL A 271 -8.97 1.40 19.57
N ALA A 272 -7.81 1.19 18.96
CA ALA A 272 -6.52 1.56 19.51
C ALA A 272 -6.40 3.09 19.69
N GLN A 273 -6.87 3.89 18.71
CA GLN A 273 -6.92 5.34 18.83
C GLN A 273 -7.80 5.79 20.00
N ASP A 274 -8.99 5.21 20.15
CA ASP A 274 -9.89 5.55 21.24
C ASP A 274 -9.28 5.18 22.60
N ALA A 275 -8.60 4.03 22.70
CA ALA A 275 -7.84 3.64 23.88
C ALA A 275 -6.68 4.61 24.19
N ALA A 276 -5.93 5.06 23.18
CA ALA A 276 -4.87 6.04 23.33
C ALA A 276 -5.39 7.40 23.80
N ALA A 277 -6.51 7.86 23.25
CA ALA A 277 -7.19 9.08 23.68
C ALA A 277 -7.64 8.97 25.15
N ALA A 278 -8.26 7.85 25.54
CA ALA A 278 -8.66 7.58 26.91
C ALA A 278 -7.46 7.51 27.88
N ALA A 279 -6.31 7.03 27.41
CA ALA A 279 -5.04 7.04 28.15
C ALA A 279 -4.40 8.45 28.26
N GLY A 280 -4.96 9.47 27.61
CA GLY A 280 -4.49 10.85 27.66
C GLY A 280 -3.47 11.20 26.57
N MET A 281 -3.45 10.45 25.47
CA MET A 281 -2.55 10.63 24.33
C MET A 281 -3.34 10.90 23.04
N PRO A 282 -3.94 12.10 22.88
CA PRO A 282 -4.77 12.42 21.72
C PRO A 282 -3.96 12.70 20.44
N LEU A 283 -2.66 12.95 20.56
CA LEU A 283 -1.77 13.13 19.42
C LEU A 283 -1.21 11.77 19.04
N MET A 284 -1.42 11.31 17.80
CA MET A 284 -1.04 9.96 17.42
C MET A 284 -0.33 9.98 16.08
N LEU A 285 0.83 9.34 16.02
CA LEU A 285 1.70 9.34 14.84
C LEU A 285 1.75 7.93 14.24
N THR A 286 1.55 7.85 12.93
CA THR A 286 1.43 6.61 12.14
C THR A 286 2.64 6.42 11.23
N LEU A 287 2.58 5.45 10.30
CA LEU A 287 3.48 5.40 9.13
C LEU A 287 2.70 5.56 7.81
N ASP A 288 1.50 6.14 7.87
CA ASP A 288 0.84 6.66 6.68
C ASP A 288 1.71 7.75 6.06
N GLU A 289 1.94 7.67 4.75
CA GLU A 289 2.72 8.64 3.99
C GLU A 289 1.92 9.91 3.71
N GLY A 290 2.61 11.01 3.39
CA GLY A 290 2.00 12.24 2.87
C GLY A 290 2.09 13.47 3.78
N PRO A 291 1.64 14.65 3.27
CA PRO A 291 1.60 15.86 4.07
C PRO A 291 0.49 15.78 5.13
N ASN A 292 0.71 16.48 6.24
CA ASN A 292 -0.29 16.68 7.29
C ASN A 292 -1.01 18.00 7.06
N THR A 293 -1.96 18.01 6.11
CA THR A 293 -2.82 19.14 5.78
C THR A 293 -3.87 19.40 6.86
N PRO A 294 -4.57 20.57 6.87
CA PRO A 294 -5.55 20.93 7.90
C PRO A 294 -6.65 19.89 8.17
N ASP A 295 -7.01 19.09 7.17
CA ASP A 295 -8.00 18.01 7.22
C ASP A 295 -7.48 16.72 7.85
N VAL A 296 -6.15 16.53 7.93
CA VAL A 296 -5.56 15.40 8.65
C VAL A 296 -5.68 15.64 10.16
N PRO A 297 -6.38 14.78 10.90
CA PRO A 297 -6.56 14.96 12.34
C PRO A 297 -5.26 14.67 13.09
N LEU A 298 -5.04 15.35 14.22
CA LEU A 298 -3.86 15.13 15.06
C LEU A 298 -3.83 13.73 15.71
N SER A 299 -4.92 12.98 15.67
CA SER A 299 -4.98 11.57 16.04
C SER A 299 -4.51 10.62 14.92
N GLN A 300 -3.99 11.14 13.81
CA GLN A 300 -3.49 10.37 12.67
C GLN A 300 -2.40 11.14 11.90
N ILE A 301 -1.39 11.61 12.63
CA ILE A 301 -0.27 12.33 12.04
C ILE A 301 0.56 11.38 11.18
N ARG A 302 0.61 11.68 9.88
CA ARG A 302 1.34 10.95 8.84
C ARG A 302 2.83 11.14 8.99
N ARG A 303 3.61 10.09 8.77
CA ARG A 303 5.08 10.11 8.82
C ARG A 303 5.66 9.30 7.68
N SER A 304 6.71 9.84 7.09
CA SER A 304 7.52 9.12 6.11
C SER A 304 8.65 8.36 6.80
N LEU A 305 8.74 7.05 6.54
CA LEU A 305 9.73 6.18 7.15
C LEU A 305 11.08 6.33 6.45
N ALA A 306 12.14 6.67 7.19
CA ALA A 306 13.49 6.65 6.67
C ALA A 306 14.10 5.23 6.77
N THR A 307 14.79 4.80 5.72
CA THR A 307 15.44 3.48 5.64
C THR A 307 16.92 3.59 5.26
N TYR A 308 17.67 2.52 5.53
CA TYR A 308 19.13 2.46 5.35
C TYR A 308 19.63 2.80 3.95
N ASP A 309 18.80 2.61 2.92
CA ASP A 309 19.12 2.78 1.51
C ASP A 309 18.76 4.17 0.96
N MET A 310 18.30 5.10 1.80
CA MET A 310 17.96 6.46 1.38
C MET A 310 19.18 7.39 1.32
N PRO A 311 19.64 7.84 0.13
CA PRO A 311 20.75 8.77 0.01
C PRO A 311 20.27 10.23 0.12
N VAL A 312 21.16 11.12 0.58
CA VAL A 312 20.89 12.55 0.80
C VAL A 312 20.30 13.31 -0.43
N PRO A 313 20.66 13.01 -1.69
CA PRO A 313 20.08 13.67 -2.86
C PRO A 313 18.65 13.23 -3.21
N ASP A 314 18.14 12.14 -2.63
CA ASP A 314 16.85 11.52 -2.97
C ASP A 314 15.89 11.49 -1.78
N PHE A 315 15.63 12.66 -1.18
CA PHE A 315 14.53 12.81 -0.21
C PHE A 315 13.18 12.97 -0.92
N SER A 316 12.92 12.11 -1.91
CA SER A 316 11.59 11.91 -2.49
C SER A 316 10.54 11.59 -1.42
N LEU A 317 10.94 11.01 -0.28
CA LEU A 317 10.08 10.78 0.89
C LEU A 317 9.34 12.05 1.36
N LEU A 318 10.01 13.21 1.39
CA LEU A 318 9.37 14.48 1.79
C LEU A 318 8.38 15.01 0.76
N ARG A 319 8.41 14.42 -0.44
CA ARG A 319 7.47 14.68 -1.52
C ARG A 319 6.52 13.51 -1.73
N MET A 320 6.54 12.47 -0.90
CA MET A 320 5.58 11.37 -1.05
C MET A 320 4.17 11.92 -0.87
N PRO A 321 3.23 11.65 -1.77
CA PRO A 321 1.84 12.02 -1.61
C PRO A 321 1.17 11.21 -0.50
N ALA A 322 -0.02 11.62 -0.07
CA ALA A 322 -0.77 10.83 0.91
C ALA A 322 -1.39 9.59 0.26
N GLY A 323 -0.79 8.42 0.49
CA GLY A 323 -1.25 7.15 -0.06
C GLY A 323 -1.37 7.14 -1.60
N ALA A 324 -2.09 6.15 -2.13
CA ALA A 324 -2.48 6.17 -3.54
C ALA A 324 -3.57 7.23 -3.73
N GLY A 325 -3.34 8.20 -4.62
CA GLY A 325 -4.35 9.12 -5.12
C GLY A 325 -4.46 10.50 -4.47
N ALA A 326 -3.96 10.74 -3.25
CA ALA A 326 -3.89 12.12 -2.77
C ALA A 326 -2.79 12.87 -3.53
N GLY A 327 -3.11 14.02 -4.12
CA GLY A 327 -2.17 14.75 -4.98
C GLY A 327 -1.94 14.11 -6.36
N GLY A 328 -2.76 13.13 -6.76
CA GLY A 328 -2.80 12.59 -8.13
C GLY A 328 -1.72 11.55 -8.47
N TYR A 329 -1.03 11.01 -7.46
CA TYR A 329 -0.04 9.95 -7.67
C TYR A 329 -0.61 8.57 -7.32
N TYR A 330 -0.58 7.66 -8.28
CA TYR A 330 -1.02 6.28 -8.12
C TYR A 330 0.16 5.35 -8.41
N PRO A 331 0.71 4.64 -7.41
CA PRO A 331 1.82 3.75 -7.64
C PRO A 331 1.44 2.64 -8.62
N GLN A 332 2.41 2.19 -9.41
CA GLN A 332 2.21 1.13 -10.39
C GLN A 332 1.61 -0.12 -9.73
N ASN A 333 0.43 -0.56 -10.14
CA ASN A 333 -0.23 -1.72 -9.52
C ASN A 333 -0.14 -2.93 -10.47
N ARG A 334 0.73 -3.88 -10.10
CA ARG A 334 0.89 -5.17 -10.77
C ARG A 334 0.37 -6.24 -9.83
N ALA A 335 -0.73 -6.89 -10.18
CA ALA A 335 -1.47 -7.78 -9.30
C ALA A 335 -1.53 -9.21 -9.83
N MET A 336 -1.46 -10.17 -8.92
CA MET A 336 -1.88 -11.56 -9.16
C MET A 336 -3.21 -11.78 -8.47
N HIS A 337 -4.17 -12.40 -9.14
CA HIS A 337 -5.46 -12.74 -8.55
C HIS A 337 -5.45 -14.22 -8.14
N ILE A 338 -5.60 -14.48 -6.84
CA ILE A 338 -5.35 -15.78 -6.19
C ILE A 338 -6.61 -16.27 -5.47
N ASP A 339 -7.03 -17.47 -5.86
CA ASP A 339 -8.12 -18.20 -5.23
C ASP A 339 -7.61 -18.95 -3.98
N LEU A 340 -8.21 -18.69 -2.82
CA LEU A 340 -7.93 -19.48 -1.62
C LEU A 340 -8.50 -20.89 -1.73
N ASP A 341 -9.48 -21.10 -2.60
CA ASP A 341 -9.98 -22.42 -2.97
C ASP A 341 -8.85 -23.34 -3.50
N TYR A 342 -7.79 -22.80 -4.12
CA TYR A 342 -6.64 -23.58 -4.61
C TYR A 342 -5.58 -23.82 -3.53
N ILE A 343 -5.59 -23.04 -2.46
CA ILE A 343 -4.68 -23.22 -1.32
C ILE A 343 -5.28 -24.21 -0.32
N TYR A 344 -6.58 -24.06 -0.04
CA TYR A 344 -7.31 -24.88 0.91
C TYR A 344 -7.16 -26.36 0.61
N ASP A 345 -6.81 -27.12 1.65
CA ASP A 345 -6.81 -28.58 1.62
C ASP A 345 -7.30 -29.06 3.00
N PRO A 346 -8.15 -30.11 3.06
CA PRO A 346 -8.55 -30.69 4.35
C PRO A 346 -7.35 -31.24 5.15
N ASP A 347 -6.24 -31.62 4.50
CA ASP A 347 -4.99 -31.93 5.17
C ASP A 347 -4.18 -30.64 5.42
N PRO A 348 -3.99 -30.21 6.68
CA PRO A 348 -3.24 -29.00 6.99
C PRO A 348 -1.78 -29.05 6.51
N VAL A 349 -1.18 -30.24 6.36
CA VAL A 349 0.20 -30.36 5.82
C VAL A 349 0.22 -30.02 4.34
N GLN A 350 -0.76 -30.51 3.57
CA GLN A 350 -0.87 -30.21 2.15
C GLN A 350 -1.26 -28.74 1.93
N GLN A 351 -2.15 -28.18 2.75
CA GLN A 351 -2.51 -26.75 2.70
C GLN A 351 -1.28 -25.85 2.90
N GLU A 352 -0.39 -26.19 3.84
CA GLU A 352 0.86 -25.46 4.05
C GLU A 352 1.86 -25.64 2.90
N ALA A 353 1.88 -26.82 2.26
CA ALA A 353 2.67 -27.03 1.05
C ALA A 353 2.15 -26.17 -0.12
N ASN A 354 0.83 -26.06 -0.30
CA ASN A 354 0.21 -25.20 -1.30
C ASN A 354 0.55 -23.72 -1.03
N LEU A 355 0.40 -23.26 0.21
CA LEU A 355 0.79 -21.91 0.60
C LEU A 355 2.28 -21.64 0.34
N SER A 356 3.16 -22.58 0.66
CA SER A 356 4.60 -22.42 0.41
C SER A 356 4.90 -22.25 -1.08
N ARG A 357 4.26 -23.03 -1.96
CA ARG A 357 4.39 -22.88 -3.42
C ARG A 357 3.95 -21.51 -3.90
N LEU A 358 2.82 -21.00 -3.38
CA LEU A 358 2.35 -19.66 -3.69
C LEU A 358 3.38 -18.61 -3.25
N LEU A 359 3.90 -18.69 -2.02
CA LEU A 359 4.87 -17.72 -1.50
C LEU A 359 6.15 -17.70 -2.35
N ASP A 360 6.68 -18.86 -2.72
CA ASP A 360 7.85 -18.98 -3.59
C ASP A 360 7.59 -18.34 -4.96
N ARG A 361 6.42 -18.59 -5.54
CA ARG A 361 6.01 -18.03 -6.83
C ARG A 361 5.86 -16.51 -6.77
N VAL A 362 5.14 -15.98 -5.77
CA VAL A 362 4.95 -14.53 -5.59
C VAL A 362 6.29 -13.83 -5.37
N GLN A 363 7.18 -14.41 -4.55
CA GLN A 363 8.53 -13.88 -4.36
C GLN A 363 9.34 -13.88 -5.65
N ALA A 364 9.24 -14.94 -6.46
CA ALA A 364 9.96 -15.09 -7.73
C ALA A 364 9.45 -14.14 -8.82
N ILE A 365 8.15 -13.80 -8.83
CA ILE A 365 7.55 -12.83 -9.75
C ILE A 365 7.84 -11.39 -9.30
N GLY A 366 7.68 -11.13 -8.00
CA GLY A 366 7.80 -9.79 -7.41
C GLY A 366 6.72 -8.80 -7.87
N PRO A 367 5.42 -9.16 -7.83
CA PRO A 367 4.34 -8.22 -8.13
C PRO A 367 4.26 -7.13 -7.04
N ARG A 368 3.46 -6.09 -7.28
CA ARG A 368 3.16 -5.12 -6.21
C ARG A 368 2.12 -5.67 -5.25
N SER A 369 1.11 -6.34 -5.79
CA SER A 369 -0.06 -6.75 -5.02
C SER A 369 -0.55 -8.15 -5.35
N VAL A 370 -1.33 -8.69 -4.44
CA VAL A 370 -2.13 -9.90 -4.63
C VAL A 370 -3.57 -9.55 -4.32
N PHE A 371 -4.47 -9.85 -5.25
CA PHE A 371 -5.91 -9.85 -5.02
C PHE A 371 -6.26 -11.24 -4.50
N LEU A 372 -6.55 -11.36 -3.21
CA LEU A 372 -6.69 -12.64 -2.53
C LEU A 372 -8.17 -12.87 -2.21
N GLN A 373 -8.72 -13.96 -2.71
CA GLN A 373 -10.09 -14.40 -2.41
C GLN A 373 -10.31 -14.54 -0.91
N ALA A 374 -11.32 -13.89 -0.34
CA ALA A 374 -11.64 -13.97 1.09
C ALA A 374 -12.87 -14.85 1.39
N PHE A 375 -13.53 -15.34 0.34
CA PHE A 375 -14.70 -16.21 0.36
C PHE A 375 -14.37 -17.57 -0.27
N ALA A 376 -15.22 -18.57 -0.05
CA ALA A 376 -15.13 -19.87 -0.68
C ALA A 376 -16.24 -20.02 -1.72
N ASP A 377 -15.85 -20.43 -2.92
CA ASP A 377 -16.72 -20.73 -4.06
C ASP A 377 -16.17 -21.98 -4.79
N PRO A 378 -16.24 -23.17 -4.16
CA PRO A 378 -15.64 -24.38 -4.71
C PRO A 378 -16.40 -24.93 -5.93
N ASP A 379 -17.67 -24.57 -6.11
CA ASP A 379 -18.47 -25.01 -7.26
C ASP A 379 -18.39 -24.04 -8.44
N GLY A 380 -17.86 -22.84 -8.22
CA GLY A 380 -17.55 -21.85 -9.24
C GLY A 380 -18.79 -21.17 -9.82
N ASP A 381 -19.86 -21.08 -9.03
CA ASP A 381 -21.09 -20.39 -9.45
C ASP A 381 -21.03 -18.86 -9.23
N GLY A 382 -19.96 -18.38 -8.58
CA GLY A 382 -19.69 -16.98 -8.29
C GLY A 382 -20.45 -16.44 -7.07
N VAL A 383 -20.94 -17.32 -6.21
CA VAL A 383 -21.65 -16.99 -4.97
C VAL A 383 -20.87 -17.54 -3.78
N ALA A 384 -20.66 -16.72 -2.76
CA ALA A 384 -19.93 -17.15 -1.58
C ALA A 384 -20.77 -18.09 -0.69
N ASP A 385 -20.37 -19.35 -0.59
CA ASP A 385 -20.97 -20.36 0.31
C ASP A 385 -20.47 -20.25 1.76
N ALA A 386 -19.23 -19.79 1.91
CA ALA A 386 -18.55 -19.68 3.19
C ALA A 386 -17.44 -18.62 3.11
N MET A 387 -16.89 -18.25 4.26
CA MET A 387 -15.76 -17.32 4.34
C MET A 387 -14.48 -18.01 4.76
N TYR A 388 -13.34 -17.45 4.37
CA TYR A 388 -12.02 -17.86 4.83
C TYR A 388 -11.54 -17.09 6.08
N PHE A 389 -12.45 -16.40 6.76
CA PHE A 389 -12.18 -15.67 8.00
C PHE A 389 -13.36 -15.78 8.97
N PRO A 390 -13.12 -15.66 10.29
CA PRO A 390 -14.18 -15.66 11.30
C PRO A 390 -15.19 -14.53 11.04
N ASN A 391 -16.49 -14.85 11.03
CA ASN A 391 -17.54 -13.86 10.82
C ASN A 391 -18.85 -14.30 11.50
N ARG A 392 -19.79 -13.37 11.64
CA ARG A 392 -21.08 -13.57 12.35
C ARG A 392 -22.20 -14.22 11.54
N HIS A 393 -22.10 -14.31 10.20
CA HIS A 393 -23.28 -14.54 9.35
C HIS A 393 -23.20 -15.75 8.42
N LEU A 394 -22.00 -16.14 8.00
CA LEU A 394 -21.74 -17.24 7.06
C LEU A 394 -20.85 -18.30 7.72
N PRO A 395 -20.97 -19.57 7.30
CA PRO A 395 -20.02 -20.62 7.69
C PRO A 395 -18.58 -20.20 7.40
N VAL A 396 -17.66 -20.65 8.25
CA VAL A 396 -16.22 -20.47 8.04
C VAL A 396 -15.65 -21.78 7.51
N ARG A 397 -15.22 -21.82 6.25
CA ARG A 397 -14.66 -23.04 5.65
C ARG A 397 -13.32 -23.42 6.29
N ALA A 398 -12.46 -22.41 6.46
CA ALA A 398 -11.23 -22.47 7.23
C ALA A 398 -10.81 -21.04 7.60
N ASP A 399 -10.23 -20.85 8.78
CA ASP A 399 -9.61 -19.57 9.15
C ASP A 399 -8.26 -19.41 8.44
N LEU A 400 -8.31 -19.08 7.15
CA LEU A 400 -7.18 -19.19 6.22
C LEU A 400 -6.77 -17.83 5.63
N PHE A 401 -7.70 -16.90 5.44
CA PHE A 401 -7.41 -15.63 4.80
C PHE A 401 -6.32 -14.85 5.56
N ASN A 402 -6.45 -14.73 6.88
CA ASN A 402 -5.45 -14.02 7.69
C ASN A 402 -4.07 -14.70 7.64
N ARG A 403 -4.04 -16.05 7.64
CA ARG A 403 -2.80 -16.83 7.49
C ARG A 403 -2.08 -16.44 6.20
N VAL A 404 -2.78 -16.54 5.07
CA VAL A 404 -2.18 -16.36 3.75
C VAL A 404 -1.83 -14.88 3.53
N ALA A 405 -2.73 -13.96 3.87
CA ALA A 405 -2.51 -12.52 3.72
C ALA A 405 -1.27 -12.05 4.51
N TRP A 406 -1.13 -12.48 5.77
CA TRP A 406 0.02 -12.09 6.60
C TRP A 406 1.35 -12.63 6.06
N GLN A 407 1.36 -13.89 5.63
CA GLN A 407 2.55 -14.55 5.07
C GLN A 407 2.99 -13.90 3.76
N LEU A 408 2.04 -13.60 2.85
CA LEU A 408 2.32 -12.87 1.61
C LEU A 408 2.98 -11.53 1.92
N ARG A 409 2.39 -10.72 2.80
CA ARG A 409 2.91 -9.39 3.14
C ARG A 409 4.29 -9.44 3.76
N THR A 410 4.48 -10.29 4.78
CA THR A 410 5.71 -10.28 5.58
C THR A 410 6.87 -11.03 4.93
N ARG A 411 6.61 -12.05 4.12
CA ARG A 411 7.68 -12.84 3.47
C ARG A 411 8.00 -12.39 2.05
N THR A 412 7.04 -11.80 1.35
CA THR A 412 7.24 -11.40 -0.07
C THR A 412 7.20 -9.89 -0.29
N GLY A 413 6.66 -9.12 0.67
CA GLY A 413 6.59 -7.65 0.60
C GLY A 413 5.45 -7.11 -0.26
N VAL A 414 4.56 -7.97 -0.77
CA VAL A 414 3.39 -7.55 -1.57
C VAL A 414 2.32 -6.89 -0.71
N GLN A 415 1.49 -6.05 -1.33
CA GLN A 415 0.23 -5.60 -0.74
C GLN A 415 -0.86 -6.64 -0.99
N VAL A 416 -1.69 -6.94 -0.01
CA VAL A 416 -2.82 -7.88 -0.18
C VAL A 416 -4.11 -7.09 -0.21
N TYR A 417 -4.93 -7.32 -1.24
CA TYR A 417 -6.29 -6.84 -1.31
C TYR A 417 -7.21 -8.01 -0.99
N ALA A 418 -8.15 -7.84 -0.05
CA ALA A 418 -9.21 -8.81 0.16
C ALA A 418 -10.22 -8.68 -0.98
N TRP A 419 -10.31 -9.70 -1.81
CA TRP A 419 -11.35 -9.82 -2.83
C TRP A 419 -12.62 -10.37 -2.19
N MET A 420 -13.67 -9.56 -2.25
CA MET A 420 -14.92 -9.76 -1.51
C MET A 420 -16.14 -9.57 -2.40
N PRO A 421 -17.16 -10.47 -2.33
CA PRO A 421 -18.46 -10.26 -2.94
C PRO A 421 -19.15 -9.04 -2.32
N VAL A 422 -19.93 -8.32 -3.12
CA VAL A 422 -20.72 -7.18 -2.64
C VAL A 422 -22.15 -7.59 -2.30
N MET A 423 -22.70 -8.57 -3.02
CA MET A 423 -24.11 -8.97 -2.98
C MET A 423 -24.30 -10.49 -3.02
N ALA A 424 -23.39 -11.25 -3.64
CA ALA A 424 -23.47 -12.67 -3.91
C ALA A 424 -23.01 -13.51 -2.70
N PHE A 425 -23.87 -13.61 -1.69
CA PHE A 425 -23.67 -14.43 -0.51
C PHE A 425 -24.79 -15.47 -0.39
N HIS A 426 -24.42 -16.75 -0.32
CA HIS A 426 -25.35 -17.84 -0.06
C HIS A 426 -25.59 -17.96 1.44
N LEU A 427 -26.58 -17.23 1.96
CA LEU A 427 -26.92 -17.31 3.37
C LEU A 427 -27.52 -18.69 3.70
N PRO A 428 -27.23 -19.25 4.91
CA PRO A 428 -27.89 -20.47 5.37
C PRO A 428 -29.42 -20.34 5.31
N ALA A 429 -30.12 -21.42 4.96
CA ALA A 429 -31.57 -21.39 4.72
C ALA A 429 -32.40 -20.94 5.94
N GLU A 430 -31.88 -21.13 7.15
CA GLU A 430 -32.45 -20.68 8.41
C GLU A 430 -32.28 -19.17 8.66
N ASN A 431 -31.41 -18.49 7.92
CA ASN A 431 -31.24 -17.06 8.02
C ASN A 431 -32.49 -16.36 7.44
N PRO A 432 -33.17 -15.49 8.20
CA PRO A 432 -34.40 -14.85 7.74
C PRO A 432 -34.20 -13.99 6.49
N LEU A 433 -32.97 -13.55 6.20
CA LEU A 433 -32.62 -12.75 5.03
C LEU A 433 -32.21 -13.58 3.81
N ALA A 434 -32.18 -14.91 3.90
CA ALA A 434 -31.73 -15.78 2.79
C ALA A 434 -32.59 -15.63 1.51
N THR A 435 -33.85 -15.21 1.65
CA THR A 435 -34.77 -14.99 0.52
C THR A 435 -34.85 -13.53 0.08
N HIS A 436 -34.10 -12.63 0.72
CA HIS A 436 -34.12 -11.20 0.44
C HIS A 436 -33.16 -10.87 -0.72
N THR A 437 -33.44 -11.49 -1.88
CA THR A 437 -32.59 -11.45 -3.07
C THR A 437 -33.02 -10.36 -4.05
N VAL A 438 -32.12 -10.03 -4.98
CA VAL A 438 -32.47 -9.24 -6.17
C VAL A 438 -33.51 -10.00 -6.98
N THR A 439 -34.62 -9.35 -7.31
CA THR A 439 -35.66 -9.92 -8.16
C THR A 439 -35.71 -9.21 -9.51
N TRP A 440 -36.23 -9.88 -10.53
CA TRP A 440 -36.30 -9.38 -11.91
C TRP A 440 -37.73 -9.39 -12.45
N LEU A 441 -37.94 -8.79 -13.63
CA LEU A 441 -39.23 -8.86 -14.33
C LEU A 441 -39.56 -10.32 -14.71
N PRO A 442 -40.83 -10.78 -14.63
CA PRO A 442 -41.19 -12.19 -14.86
C PRO A 442 -40.77 -12.77 -16.22
N ASP A 443 -40.67 -11.92 -17.25
CA ASP A 443 -40.36 -12.32 -18.63
C ASP A 443 -38.84 -12.36 -18.91
N ALA A 444 -38.00 -12.02 -17.91
CA ALA A 444 -36.56 -11.93 -18.07
C ALA A 444 -35.83 -13.28 -17.94
N PRO A 445 -34.73 -13.49 -18.70
CA PRO A 445 -33.93 -14.69 -18.57
C PRO A 445 -33.21 -14.73 -17.23
N SER A 446 -33.33 -15.85 -16.49
CA SER A 446 -32.69 -16.06 -15.19
C SER A 446 -31.33 -16.76 -15.26
N LYS A 447 -31.01 -17.42 -16.38
CA LYS A 447 -29.78 -18.22 -16.52
C LYS A 447 -28.54 -17.33 -16.53
N GLY A 448 -27.51 -17.72 -15.76
CA GLY A 448 -26.20 -17.05 -15.75
C GLY A 448 -26.13 -15.78 -14.90
N ARG A 449 -27.14 -15.53 -14.04
CA ARG A 449 -27.10 -14.43 -13.07
C ARG A 449 -26.58 -14.95 -11.73
N TYR A 450 -25.72 -14.16 -11.07
CA TYR A 450 -25.37 -14.42 -9.67
C TYR A 450 -26.60 -14.40 -8.77
N ALA A 451 -26.65 -15.31 -7.81
CA ALA A 451 -27.61 -15.25 -6.71
C ALA A 451 -27.19 -14.11 -5.76
N ARG A 452 -27.78 -12.93 -5.96
CA ARG A 452 -27.44 -11.70 -5.23
C ARG A 452 -28.50 -11.38 -4.18
N LEU A 453 -28.07 -11.07 -2.97
CA LEU A 453 -28.89 -10.40 -1.97
C LEU A 453 -29.22 -8.97 -2.43
N SER A 454 -30.40 -8.45 -2.11
CA SER A 454 -30.78 -7.09 -2.49
C SER A 454 -30.24 -6.07 -1.48
N PRO A 455 -29.26 -5.23 -1.83
CA PRO A 455 -28.82 -4.15 -0.96
C PRO A 455 -29.86 -3.04 -0.83
N PHE A 456 -31.01 -3.09 -1.51
CA PHE A 456 -32.07 -2.11 -1.24
C PHE A 456 -32.75 -2.38 0.11
N ASP A 457 -32.69 -3.61 0.61
CA ASP A 457 -33.12 -3.93 1.98
C ASP A 457 -32.06 -3.46 3.00
N PRO A 458 -32.40 -2.54 3.93
CA PRO A 458 -31.49 -2.09 4.98
C PRO A 458 -30.95 -3.21 5.88
N ALA A 459 -31.72 -4.29 6.10
CA ALA A 459 -31.30 -5.43 6.91
C ALA A 459 -30.20 -6.23 6.20
N VAL A 460 -30.34 -6.45 4.89
CA VAL A 460 -29.31 -7.07 4.04
C VAL A 460 -28.04 -6.21 4.02
N ARG A 461 -28.17 -4.88 3.83
CA ARG A 461 -27.02 -3.97 3.87
C ARG A 461 -26.27 -4.03 5.20
N THR A 462 -27.00 -4.10 6.30
CA THR A 462 -26.41 -4.22 7.64
C THR A 462 -25.65 -5.52 7.77
N LEU A 463 -26.26 -6.65 7.39
CA LEU A 463 -25.64 -7.97 7.43
C LEU A 463 -24.33 -8.01 6.61
N ILE A 464 -24.35 -7.50 5.37
CA ILE A 464 -23.15 -7.46 4.52
C ILE A 464 -22.10 -6.54 5.14
N GLY A 465 -22.51 -5.38 5.67
CA GLY A 465 -21.64 -4.49 6.42
C GLY A 465 -20.95 -5.18 7.60
N GLU A 466 -21.67 -6.01 8.33
CA GLU A 466 -21.14 -6.78 9.46
C GLU A 466 -20.14 -7.86 9.04
N ILE A 467 -20.32 -8.50 7.87
CA ILE A 467 -19.32 -9.42 7.28
C ILE A 467 -18.01 -8.67 6.98
N TYR A 468 -18.10 -7.50 6.34
CA TYR A 468 -16.93 -6.66 6.05
C TYR A 468 -16.25 -6.13 7.33
N GLU A 469 -17.02 -5.76 8.35
CA GLU A 469 -16.48 -5.41 9.67
C GLU A 469 -15.68 -6.56 10.29
N ASP A 470 -16.20 -7.79 10.22
CA ASP A 470 -15.51 -8.97 10.75
C ASP A 470 -14.23 -9.28 9.99
N LEU A 471 -14.23 -9.15 8.66
CA LEU A 471 -13.01 -9.21 7.85
C LEU A 471 -11.95 -8.24 8.37
N GLY A 472 -12.33 -6.98 8.61
CA GLY A 472 -11.42 -5.96 9.14
C GLY A 472 -10.91 -6.28 10.55
N ARG A 473 -11.75 -6.88 11.41
CA ARG A 473 -11.40 -7.19 12.82
C ARG A 473 -10.37 -8.30 12.95
N TYR A 474 -10.53 -9.37 12.16
CA TYR A 474 -9.76 -10.61 12.35
C TYR A 474 -8.58 -10.77 11.39
N THR A 475 -8.40 -9.86 10.43
CA THR A 475 -7.42 -10.04 9.36
C THR A 475 -6.65 -8.75 9.06
N ASN A 476 -5.46 -8.87 8.48
CA ASN A 476 -4.56 -7.73 8.22
C ASN A 476 -4.15 -7.63 6.74
N PHE A 477 -4.66 -6.62 6.04
CA PHE A 477 -4.53 -6.44 4.60
C PHE A 477 -4.51 -4.95 4.24
N ALA A 478 -4.21 -4.64 2.97
CA ALA A 478 -3.94 -3.27 2.52
C ALA A 478 -5.05 -2.66 1.65
N GLY A 479 -5.92 -3.48 1.06
CA GLY A 479 -7.02 -2.97 0.24
C GLY A 479 -8.20 -3.91 0.10
N LEU A 480 -9.28 -3.41 -0.49
CA LEU A 480 -10.44 -4.20 -0.92
C LEU A 480 -10.49 -4.25 -2.43
N LEU A 481 -10.75 -5.43 -2.98
CA LEU A 481 -11.26 -5.58 -4.34
C LEU A 481 -12.74 -5.97 -4.24
N PHE A 482 -13.62 -5.05 -4.64
CA PHE A 482 -15.04 -5.33 -4.79
C PHE A 482 -15.28 -6.17 -6.04
N HIS A 483 -15.87 -7.33 -5.85
CA HIS A 483 -16.22 -8.28 -6.90
C HIS A 483 -17.19 -7.64 -7.93
N ASP A 484 -17.20 -8.18 -9.15
CA ASP A 484 -18.07 -7.74 -10.25
C ASP A 484 -19.55 -8.12 -10.07
N ASP A 485 -19.92 -8.84 -9.01
CA ASP A 485 -21.30 -9.18 -8.65
C ASP A 485 -22.14 -7.93 -8.30
N ALA A 486 -21.48 -6.82 -7.97
CA ALA A 486 -22.05 -5.49 -7.83
C ALA A 486 -22.52 -4.92 -9.19
N MET A 487 -23.57 -5.52 -9.73
CA MET A 487 -24.25 -5.10 -10.95
C MET A 487 -25.77 -5.25 -10.80
N LEU A 488 -26.53 -4.49 -11.60
CA LEU A 488 -27.99 -4.62 -11.70
C LEU A 488 -28.42 -4.45 -13.15
N ALA A 489 -29.10 -5.46 -13.69
CA ALA A 489 -29.62 -5.45 -15.05
C ALA A 489 -30.75 -4.43 -15.25
N ASP A 490 -31.15 -4.15 -16.49
CA ASP A 490 -32.21 -3.20 -16.83
C ASP A 490 -33.63 -3.73 -16.53
N ASP A 491 -33.72 -4.94 -15.99
CA ASP A 491 -34.93 -5.57 -15.46
C ASP A 491 -34.86 -5.81 -13.93
N GLU A 492 -33.81 -5.31 -13.27
CA GLU A 492 -33.53 -5.44 -11.84
C GLU A 492 -33.32 -4.08 -11.16
N ASP A 493 -33.64 -3.91 -9.88
CA ASP A 493 -34.21 -4.87 -8.93
C ASP A 493 -35.71 -4.61 -8.76
N THR A 494 -36.55 -5.64 -8.86
CA THR A 494 -38.01 -5.52 -8.73
C THR A 494 -38.52 -5.70 -7.30
N SER A 495 -37.62 -5.88 -6.33
CA SER A 495 -37.98 -6.13 -4.94
C SER A 495 -38.73 -4.95 -4.31
N PRO A 496 -39.60 -5.17 -3.30
CA PRO A 496 -40.37 -4.09 -2.68
C PRO A 496 -39.49 -2.94 -2.12
N HIS A 497 -38.32 -3.29 -1.56
CA HIS A 497 -37.37 -2.31 -1.05
C HIS A 497 -36.72 -1.49 -2.16
N ALA A 498 -36.41 -2.11 -3.29
CA ALA A 498 -35.89 -1.44 -4.47
C ALA A 498 -36.93 -0.46 -5.05
N LEU A 499 -38.16 -0.91 -5.26
CA LEU A 499 -39.27 -0.07 -5.75
C LEU A 499 -39.53 1.13 -4.83
N ALA A 500 -39.51 0.93 -3.51
CA ALA A 500 -39.63 2.01 -2.54
C ALA A 500 -38.47 3.03 -2.64
N THR A 501 -37.27 2.55 -2.94
CA THR A 501 -36.09 3.41 -3.18
C THR A 501 -36.25 4.19 -4.49
N TYR A 502 -36.73 3.57 -5.55
CA TYR A 502 -36.97 4.23 -6.84
C TYR A 502 -38.02 5.34 -6.72
N ALA A 503 -39.08 5.10 -5.95
CA ALA A 503 -40.08 6.13 -5.64
C ALA A 503 -39.46 7.36 -4.94
N LYS A 504 -38.51 7.15 -4.02
CA LYS A 504 -37.75 8.26 -3.38
C LYS A 504 -36.86 9.01 -4.35
N TRP A 505 -36.42 8.37 -5.43
CA TRP A 505 -35.69 9.02 -6.53
C TRP A 505 -36.61 9.75 -7.52
N GLY A 506 -37.93 9.78 -7.26
CA GLY A 506 -38.92 10.40 -8.13
C GLY A 506 -39.28 9.56 -9.36
N LEU A 507 -38.98 8.26 -9.35
CA LEU A 507 -39.32 7.33 -10.43
C LEU A 507 -40.66 6.63 -10.13
N PRO A 508 -41.43 6.22 -11.16
CA PRO A 508 -42.57 5.34 -10.96
C PRO A 508 -42.12 3.96 -10.44
N THR A 509 -43.01 3.22 -9.79
CA THR A 509 -42.71 1.87 -9.29
C THR A 509 -42.99 0.77 -10.32
N ASP A 510 -43.48 1.12 -11.51
CA ASP A 510 -43.62 0.20 -12.64
C ASP A 510 -42.35 0.22 -13.49
N ILE A 511 -41.52 -0.81 -13.36
CA ILE A 511 -40.26 -0.92 -14.10
C ILE A 511 -40.50 -1.03 -15.61
N LYS A 512 -41.61 -1.62 -16.08
CA LYS A 512 -41.92 -1.63 -17.52
C LYS A 512 -42.17 -0.20 -18.02
N ALA A 513 -42.81 0.65 -17.22
CA ALA A 513 -42.98 2.07 -17.53
C ALA A 513 -41.66 2.86 -17.48
N ILE A 514 -40.78 2.60 -16.50
CA ILE A 514 -39.44 3.19 -16.46
C ILE A 514 -38.66 2.87 -17.74
N ARG A 515 -38.65 1.59 -18.17
CA ARG A 515 -37.90 1.14 -19.35
C ARG A 515 -38.45 1.69 -20.66
N ALA A 516 -39.76 1.94 -20.74
CA ALA A 516 -40.41 2.47 -21.93
C ALA A 516 -40.10 3.94 -22.19
N ASP A 517 -39.72 4.70 -21.16
CA ASP A 517 -39.33 6.11 -21.28
C ASP A 517 -37.80 6.27 -21.20
N PRO A 518 -37.13 6.74 -22.27
CA PRO A 518 -35.67 6.88 -22.28
C PRO A 518 -35.10 7.79 -21.18
N ALA A 519 -35.83 8.83 -20.77
CA ALA A 519 -35.37 9.74 -19.73
C ALA A 519 -35.47 9.08 -18.34
N LEU A 520 -36.56 8.37 -18.07
CA LEU A 520 -36.73 7.62 -16.82
C LEU A 520 -35.73 6.47 -16.73
N SER A 521 -35.53 5.73 -17.82
CA SER A 521 -34.55 4.63 -17.90
C SER A 521 -33.13 5.12 -17.61
N ALA A 522 -32.71 6.24 -18.22
CA ALA A 522 -31.41 6.85 -17.96
C ALA A 522 -31.26 7.35 -16.51
N GLN A 523 -32.30 7.95 -15.93
CA GLN A 523 -32.29 8.39 -14.53
C GLN A 523 -32.19 7.19 -13.58
N TRP A 524 -32.94 6.12 -13.85
CA TRP A 524 -32.94 4.91 -13.05
C TRP A 524 -31.60 4.18 -13.10
N ALA A 525 -31.00 4.04 -14.29
CA ALA A 525 -29.67 3.48 -14.46
C ALA A 525 -28.63 4.21 -13.60
N LYS A 526 -28.54 5.54 -13.73
CA LYS A 526 -27.63 6.37 -12.92
C LYS A 526 -27.90 6.27 -11.43
N GLY A 527 -29.18 6.18 -11.03
CA GLY A 527 -29.59 5.96 -9.65
C GLY A 527 -29.05 4.64 -9.10
N LYS A 528 -29.21 3.53 -9.84
CA LYS A 528 -28.68 2.21 -9.49
C LYS A 528 -27.15 2.21 -9.42
N THR A 529 -26.47 2.77 -10.43
CA THR A 529 -25.00 2.86 -10.45
C THR A 529 -24.48 3.60 -9.23
N ARG A 530 -25.06 4.77 -8.93
CA ARG A 530 -24.70 5.56 -7.75
C ARG A 530 -24.98 4.78 -6.46
N PHE A 531 -26.13 4.12 -6.36
CA PHE A 531 -26.49 3.36 -5.16
C PHE A 531 -25.49 2.23 -4.86
N LEU A 532 -25.10 1.44 -5.87
CA LEU A 532 -24.10 0.38 -5.70
C LEU A 532 -22.73 0.95 -5.36
N THR A 533 -22.32 2.04 -6.00
CA THR A 533 -21.06 2.74 -5.68
C THR A 533 -21.08 3.25 -4.23
N ASP A 534 -22.13 3.96 -3.81
CA ASP A 534 -22.28 4.47 -2.45
C ASP A 534 -22.28 3.30 -1.42
N PHE A 535 -22.90 2.17 -1.76
CA PHE A 535 -22.88 0.97 -0.92
C PHE A 535 -21.47 0.39 -0.75
N THR A 536 -20.71 0.21 -1.84
CA THR A 536 -19.31 -0.27 -1.73
C THR A 536 -18.42 0.70 -0.93
N LEU A 537 -18.65 2.01 -1.05
CA LEU A 537 -17.91 3.01 -0.26
C LEU A 537 -18.31 2.98 1.23
N GLU A 538 -19.56 2.65 1.54
CA GLU A 538 -19.99 2.35 2.92
C GLU A 538 -19.25 1.13 3.47
N LEU A 539 -19.15 0.04 2.69
CA LEU A 539 -18.42 -1.17 3.09
C LEU A 539 -16.92 -0.86 3.33
N ALA A 540 -16.28 -0.10 2.43
CA ALA A 540 -14.91 0.36 2.64
C ALA A 540 -14.75 1.21 3.91
N ALA A 541 -15.70 2.11 4.19
CA ALA A 541 -15.67 2.93 5.39
C ALA A 541 -15.74 2.10 6.68
N ARG A 542 -16.60 1.05 6.70
CA ARG A 542 -16.68 0.11 7.82
C ARG A 542 -15.37 -0.64 8.05
N VAL A 543 -14.70 -1.08 6.99
CA VAL A 543 -13.39 -1.75 7.10
C VAL A 543 -12.30 -0.76 7.56
N ARG A 544 -12.36 0.51 7.15
CA ARG A 544 -11.40 1.55 7.55
C ARG A 544 -11.35 1.82 9.05
N GLU A 545 -12.41 1.50 9.80
CA GLU A 545 -12.36 1.53 11.26
C GLU A 545 -11.30 0.58 11.83
N GLN A 546 -11.05 -0.55 11.15
CA GLN A 546 -10.02 -1.52 11.51
C GLN A 546 -8.74 -1.36 10.67
N GLN A 547 -8.84 -0.85 9.45
CA GLN A 547 -7.74 -0.68 8.50
C GLN A 547 -7.72 0.76 7.92
N PRO A 548 -7.28 1.78 8.66
CA PRO A 548 -7.44 3.19 8.24
C PRO A 548 -6.79 3.54 6.89
N GLY A 549 -5.67 2.90 6.55
CA GLY A 549 -4.95 3.06 5.28
C GLY A 549 -5.51 2.27 4.09
N LEU A 550 -6.73 1.73 4.20
CA LEU A 550 -7.32 0.83 3.20
C LEU A 550 -7.49 1.47 1.82
N LEU A 551 -6.88 0.82 0.82
CA LEU A 551 -7.06 1.07 -0.60
C LEU A 551 -8.32 0.37 -1.15
N THR A 552 -8.87 0.88 -2.24
CA THR A 552 -10.08 0.37 -2.87
C THR A 552 -9.88 0.14 -4.35
N ALA A 553 -10.31 -1.03 -4.81
CA ALA A 553 -10.46 -1.39 -6.20
C ALA A 553 -11.84 -2.02 -6.42
N ARG A 554 -12.39 -1.89 -7.62
CA ARG A 554 -13.62 -2.57 -8.02
C ARG A 554 -13.46 -3.16 -9.41
N ASN A 555 -13.89 -4.41 -9.58
CA ASN A 555 -13.99 -5.02 -10.90
C ASN A 555 -15.08 -4.31 -11.71
N LEU A 556 -14.76 -4.02 -12.97
CA LEU A 556 -15.64 -3.40 -13.93
C LEU A 556 -15.69 -4.27 -15.19
N PHE A 557 -16.90 -4.59 -15.64
CA PHE A 557 -17.08 -5.20 -16.96
C PHE A 557 -16.49 -4.30 -18.05
N ALA A 558 -16.02 -4.90 -19.14
CA ALA A 558 -15.45 -4.12 -20.24
C ALA A 558 -16.52 -3.28 -20.96
N LEU A 559 -17.75 -3.78 -21.04
CA LEU A 559 -18.81 -3.12 -21.82
C LEU A 559 -19.15 -1.70 -21.31
N PRO A 560 -19.30 -1.42 -20.00
CA PRO A 560 -19.45 -0.05 -19.48
C PRO A 560 -18.37 0.97 -19.89
N LEU A 561 -17.18 0.49 -20.25
CA LEU A 561 -16.13 1.32 -20.85
C LEU A 561 -16.27 1.39 -22.37
N MET A 562 -16.53 0.25 -23.02
CA MET A 562 -16.60 0.15 -24.49
C MET A 562 -17.82 0.85 -25.08
N GLN A 563 -18.97 0.72 -24.42
CA GLN A 563 -20.29 1.22 -24.80
C GLN A 563 -20.95 1.82 -23.54
N PRO A 564 -20.70 3.10 -23.20
CA PRO A 564 -21.19 3.70 -21.95
C PRO A 564 -22.71 3.61 -21.72
N GLU A 565 -23.51 3.47 -22.79
CA GLU A 565 -24.95 3.18 -22.72
C GLU A 565 -25.28 1.88 -21.96
N SER A 566 -24.34 0.94 -21.90
CA SER A 566 -24.48 -0.32 -21.16
C SER A 566 -24.54 -0.12 -19.65
N GLU A 567 -24.27 1.08 -19.14
CA GLU A 567 -24.60 1.45 -17.75
C GLU A 567 -26.04 1.06 -17.41
N THR A 568 -26.96 1.14 -18.38
CA THR A 568 -28.38 0.82 -18.19
C THR A 568 -28.66 -0.63 -17.77
N TRP A 569 -27.83 -1.59 -18.20
CA TRP A 569 -27.97 -3.02 -17.86
C TRP A 569 -26.79 -3.61 -17.06
N PHE A 570 -25.84 -2.79 -16.63
CA PHE A 570 -24.79 -3.18 -15.69
C PHE A 570 -24.86 -2.43 -14.35
N ALA A 571 -25.47 -1.25 -14.29
CA ALA A 571 -25.36 -0.32 -13.17
C ALA A 571 -23.89 -0.07 -12.76
N GLN A 572 -23.03 0.04 -13.78
CA GLN A 572 -21.62 0.35 -13.67
C GLN A 572 -21.28 1.49 -14.63
N ASN A 573 -20.45 2.44 -14.19
CA ASN A 573 -20.01 3.57 -14.99
C ASN A 573 -18.51 3.79 -14.81
N TYR A 574 -17.75 3.71 -15.91
CA TYR A 574 -16.29 3.77 -15.87
C TYR A 574 -15.75 5.09 -15.29
N VAL A 575 -16.30 6.23 -15.72
CA VAL A 575 -15.84 7.55 -15.28
C VAL A 575 -16.14 7.76 -13.78
N GLN A 576 -17.30 7.31 -13.33
CA GLN A 576 -17.63 7.32 -11.90
C GLN A 576 -16.67 6.43 -11.12
N ALA A 577 -16.44 5.18 -11.56
CA ALA A 577 -15.54 4.24 -10.90
C ALA A 577 -14.13 4.81 -10.74
N LEU A 578 -13.58 5.45 -11.78
CA LEU A 578 -12.28 6.12 -11.70
C LEU A 578 -12.27 7.18 -10.60
N SER A 579 -13.36 7.94 -10.41
CA SER A 579 -13.43 8.99 -9.39
C SER A 579 -13.71 8.47 -7.97
N SER A 580 -14.27 7.27 -7.84
CA SER A 580 -14.77 6.73 -6.56
C SER A 580 -13.77 5.80 -5.87
N TYR A 581 -12.93 5.10 -6.62
CA TYR A 581 -11.98 4.12 -6.10
C TYR A 581 -10.54 4.53 -6.37
N ASP A 582 -9.59 3.98 -5.61
CA ASP A 582 -8.16 4.20 -5.87
C ASP A 582 -7.74 3.56 -7.20
N TYR A 583 -8.32 2.40 -7.52
CA TYR A 583 -8.15 1.72 -8.80
C TYR A 583 -9.49 1.22 -9.36
N THR A 584 -9.59 1.15 -10.69
CA THR A 584 -10.68 0.46 -11.40
C THR A 584 -10.09 -0.72 -12.14
N ALA A 585 -10.48 -1.94 -11.77
CA ALA A 585 -10.01 -3.17 -12.39
C ALA A 585 -10.94 -3.53 -13.56
N VAL A 586 -10.58 -3.10 -14.77
CA VAL A 586 -11.35 -3.43 -15.98
C VAL A 586 -11.00 -4.85 -16.38
N MET A 587 -12.01 -5.71 -16.45
CA MET A 587 -11.89 -7.09 -16.92
C MET A 587 -11.63 -7.09 -18.43
N ALA A 588 -10.37 -6.89 -18.80
CA ALA A 588 -9.88 -6.79 -20.17
C ALA A 588 -9.68 -8.18 -20.78
N MET A 589 -10.76 -8.95 -20.84
CA MET A 589 -10.79 -10.39 -21.07
C MET A 589 -11.45 -10.70 -22.43
N PRO A 590 -10.72 -10.57 -23.57
CA PRO A 590 -11.33 -10.64 -24.90
C PRO A 590 -11.96 -12.01 -25.22
N TYR A 591 -11.49 -13.11 -24.63
CA TYR A 591 -12.07 -14.43 -24.86
C TYR A 591 -13.36 -14.62 -24.05
N MET A 592 -13.43 -14.06 -22.83
CA MET A 592 -14.65 -13.98 -22.03
C MET A 592 -15.74 -13.16 -22.76
N GLU A 593 -15.33 -12.05 -23.37
CA GLU A 593 -16.17 -11.17 -24.19
C GLU A 593 -16.47 -11.73 -25.59
N GLN A 594 -15.97 -12.95 -25.89
CA GLN A 594 -16.15 -13.64 -27.16
C GLN A 594 -15.75 -12.79 -28.39
N ALA A 595 -14.73 -11.94 -28.25
CA ALA A 595 -14.26 -11.07 -29.31
C ALA A 595 -13.76 -11.88 -30.53
N GLU A 596 -14.26 -11.54 -31.72
CA GLU A 596 -13.83 -12.18 -32.98
C GLU A 596 -12.32 -12.01 -33.24
N ASN A 597 -11.79 -10.83 -32.89
CA ASN A 597 -10.37 -10.53 -32.93
C ASN A 597 -9.90 -10.02 -31.55
N PRO A 598 -9.38 -10.90 -30.68
CA PRO A 598 -8.97 -10.55 -29.32
C PRO A 598 -7.95 -9.41 -29.23
N GLU A 599 -6.98 -9.35 -30.14
CA GLU A 599 -5.95 -8.30 -30.12
C GLU A 599 -6.55 -6.94 -30.51
N ALA A 600 -7.36 -6.90 -31.57
CA ALA A 600 -8.00 -5.67 -32.02
C ALA A 600 -8.98 -5.12 -30.96
N TRP A 601 -9.76 -6.00 -30.34
CA TRP A 601 -10.68 -5.63 -29.27
C TRP A 601 -9.94 -5.06 -28.05
N LEU A 602 -8.87 -5.72 -27.61
CA LEU A 602 -8.09 -5.25 -26.46
C LEU A 602 -7.40 -3.91 -26.75
N ARG A 603 -6.96 -3.70 -28.00
CA ARG A 603 -6.42 -2.43 -28.46
C ARG A 603 -7.45 -1.31 -28.43
N GLU A 604 -8.68 -1.58 -28.88
CA GLU A 604 -9.79 -0.61 -28.81
C GLU A 604 -10.12 -0.25 -27.36
N LEU A 605 -10.19 -1.25 -26.48
CA LEU A 605 -10.39 -1.04 -25.05
C LEU A 605 -9.33 -0.11 -24.46
N ALA A 606 -8.05 -0.39 -24.73
CA ALA A 606 -6.95 0.47 -24.30
C ALA A 606 -7.03 1.89 -24.87
N GLN A 607 -7.46 2.06 -26.13
CA GLN A 607 -7.67 3.38 -26.72
C GLN A 607 -8.75 4.18 -25.99
N LYS A 608 -9.84 3.54 -25.54
CA LYS A 608 -10.89 4.21 -24.74
C LYS A 608 -10.40 4.60 -23.34
N VAL A 609 -9.58 3.76 -22.70
CA VAL A 609 -8.91 4.12 -21.44
C VAL A 609 -8.02 5.35 -21.64
N ILE A 610 -7.21 5.38 -22.70
CA ILE A 610 -6.31 6.50 -23.01
C ILE A 610 -7.09 7.80 -23.29
N ALA A 611 -8.22 7.69 -23.98
CA ALA A 611 -9.07 8.83 -24.29
C ALA A 611 -9.78 9.41 -23.05
N THR A 612 -9.85 8.65 -21.94
CA THR A 612 -10.52 9.07 -20.71
C THR A 612 -9.55 9.80 -19.78
N PRO A 613 -9.85 11.03 -19.31
CA PRO A 613 -9.00 11.75 -18.37
C PRO A 613 -8.70 10.94 -17.10
N GLY A 614 -7.41 10.75 -16.81
CA GLY A 614 -6.96 9.93 -15.67
C GLY A 614 -7.16 8.42 -15.84
N GLY A 615 -7.54 7.94 -17.02
CA GLY A 615 -7.79 6.52 -17.29
C GLY A 615 -6.55 5.67 -17.07
N LEU A 616 -5.41 6.04 -17.68
CA LEU A 616 -4.13 5.34 -17.50
C LEU A 616 -3.56 5.43 -16.07
N ASP A 617 -4.04 6.38 -15.26
CA ASP A 617 -3.53 6.59 -13.90
C ASP A 617 -4.11 5.62 -12.88
N ARG A 618 -5.32 5.09 -13.14
CA ARG A 618 -6.08 4.30 -12.17
C ARG A 618 -6.66 3.00 -12.73
N THR A 619 -6.59 2.77 -14.03
CA THR A 619 -7.12 1.54 -14.65
C THR A 619 -6.13 0.41 -14.53
N ILE A 620 -6.52 -0.64 -13.83
CA ILE A 620 -5.88 -1.95 -13.86
C ILE A 620 -6.50 -2.71 -15.02
N PHE A 621 -5.70 -3.06 -16.01
CA PHE A 621 -6.12 -3.99 -17.06
C PHE A 621 -6.02 -5.40 -16.49
N GLU A 622 -7.13 -6.04 -16.22
CA GLU A 622 -7.15 -7.42 -15.73
C GLU A 622 -7.29 -8.38 -16.91
N LEU A 623 -6.21 -9.10 -17.22
CA LEU A 623 -6.18 -10.08 -18.29
C LEU A 623 -6.57 -11.45 -17.77
N GLN A 624 -7.36 -12.17 -18.57
CA GLN A 624 -7.64 -13.57 -18.29
C GLN A 624 -6.45 -14.44 -18.67
N THR A 625 -6.11 -15.40 -17.81
CA THR A 625 -5.08 -16.42 -18.04
C THR A 625 -5.69 -17.77 -18.38
N ARG A 626 -7.02 -17.89 -18.27
CA ARG A 626 -7.81 -19.07 -18.62
C ARG A 626 -8.92 -18.68 -19.58
N ASP A 627 -9.16 -19.51 -20.58
CA ASP A 627 -10.34 -19.39 -21.46
C ASP A 627 -11.47 -20.23 -20.87
N TRP A 628 -12.45 -19.59 -20.24
CA TRP A 628 -13.57 -20.30 -19.60
C TRP A 628 -14.51 -21.02 -20.58
N ARG A 629 -14.40 -20.76 -21.89
CA ARG A 629 -15.24 -21.43 -22.90
C ARG A 629 -14.88 -22.91 -23.06
N ASP A 630 -13.60 -23.23 -22.96
CA ASP A 630 -13.08 -24.60 -23.05
C ASP A 630 -12.19 -25.00 -21.86
N SER A 631 -12.12 -24.12 -20.85
CA SER A 631 -11.41 -24.30 -19.58
C SER A 631 -9.89 -24.47 -19.69
N LYS A 632 -9.27 -24.08 -20.81
CA LYS A 632 -7.82 -24.19 -21.02
C LYS A 632 -7.06 -22.92 -20.62
N PRO A 633 -5.77 -23.03 -20.25
CA PRO A 633 -4.89 -21.88 -20.10
C PRO A 633 -4.75 -21.10 -21.42
N VAL A 634 -4.73 -19.77 -21.32
CA VAL A 634 -4.35 -18.88 -22.41
C VAL A 634 -2.84 -19.04 -22.63
N PRO A 635 -2.35 -19.25 -23.86
CA PRO A 635 -0.93 -19.47 -24.10
C PRO A 635 -0.06 -18.30 -23.63
N ASP A 636 1.07 -18.62 -23.00
CA ASP A 636 2.09 -17.68 -22.54
C ASP A 636 2.51 -16.64 -23.60
N ALA A 637 2.71 -17.07 -24.86
CA ALA A 637 3.05 -16.18 -25.95
C ALA A 637 1.94 -15.15 -26.24
N THR A 638 0.68 -15.54 -26.07
CA THR A 638 -0.48 -14.66 -26.22
C THR A 638 -0.53 -13.63 -25.09
N LEU A 639 -0.35 -14.07 -23.83
CA LEU A 639 -0.32 -13.17 -22.67
C LEU A 639 0.84 -12.17 -22.78
N ALA A 640 2.02 -12.63 -23.17
CA ALA A 640 3.18 -11.77 -23.41
C ALA A 640 2.91 -10.73 -24.52
N ALA A 641 2.24 -11.12 -25.60
CA ALA A 641 1.87 -10.22 -26.69
C ALA A 641 0.83 -9.16 -26.26
N GLN A 642 -0.22 -9.59 -25.54
CA GLN A 642 -1.24 -8.70 -24.99
C GLN A 642 -0.62 -7.69 -24.02
N TRP A 643 0.20 -8.15 -23.08
CA TRP A 643 0.88 -7.26 -22.14
C TRP A 643 1.82 -6.28 -22.86
N SER A 644 2.67 -6.79 -23.76
CA SER A 644 3.60 -5.95 -24.51
C SER A 644 2.89 -4.86 -25.33
N MET A 645 1.72 -5.17 -25.89
CA MET A 645 0.89 -4.19 -26.59
C MET A 645 0.38 -3.12 -25.62
N LEU A 646 -0.28 -3.51 -24.53
CA LEU A 646 -0.83 -2.58 -23.54
C LEU A 646 0.27 -1.68 -22.96
N HIS A 647 1.42 -2.25 -22.62
CA HIS A 647 2.56 -1.51 -22.09
C HIS A 647 3.06 -0.45 -23.07
N ARG A 648 3.24 -0.79 -24.35
CA ARG A 648 3.61 0.19 -25.40
C ARG A 648 2.58 1.29 -25.62
N MET A 649 1.32 1.03 -25.29
CA MET A 649 0.23 2.03 -25.33
C MET A 649 0.17 2.91 -24.08
N GLY A 650 1.05 2.67 -23.10
CA GLY A 650 1.14 3.46 -21.86
C GLY A 650 0.42 2.83 -20.66
N ALA A 651 -0.10 1.60 -20.78
CA ALA A 651 -0.70 0.92 -19.63
C ALA A 651 0.36 0.65 -18.54
N ARG A 652 0.06 1.11 -17.33
CA ARG A 652 0.96 1.00 -16.17
C ARG A 652 0.45 0.05 -15.10
N HIS A 653 -0.83 -0.30 -15.08
CA HIS A 653 -1.38 -1.20 -14.08
C HIS A 653 -1.94 -2.46 -14.79
N LEU A 654 -1.65 -3.63 -14.23
CA LEU A 654 -1.97 -4.93 -14.82
C LEU A 654 -2.35 -5.90 -13.71
N ALA A 655 -3.37 -6.71 -13.94
CA ALA A 655 -3.70 -7.86 -13.11
C ALA A 655 -3.88 -9.10 -13.99
N TRP A 656 -3.69 -10.28 -13.41
CA TRP A 656 -3.93 -11.56 -14.05
C TRP A 656 -4.91 -12.39 -13.23
N TYR A 657 -5.88 -13.01 -13.88
CA TYR A 657 -6.81 -13.93 -13.24
C TYR A 657 -7.18 -15.15 -14.10
N PRO A 658 -7.19 -16.37 -13.52
CA PRO A 658 -6.58 -16.75 -12.23
C PRO A 658 -5.05 -16.92 -12.32
N ASP A 659 -4.35 -17.07 -11.21
CA ASP A 659 -2.99 -17.64 -11.21
C ASP A 659 -3.04 -19.05 -10.61
N ASP A 660 -2.83 -20.06 -11.47
CA ASP A 660 -2.75 -21.46 -11.09
C ASP A 660 -1.29 -21.80 -10.76
N PHE A 661 -0.88 -21.33 -9.57
CA PHE A 661 0.46 -21.52 -9.02
C PHE A 661 0.83 -23.00 -8.79
N LEU A 662 -0.16 -23.91 -8.73
CA LEU A 662 0.08 -25.34 -8.57
C LEU A 662 0.62 -25.98 -9.85
N ASN A 663 0.26 -25.43 -11.00
CA ASN A 663 0.64 -25.95 -12.33
C ASN A 663 1.54 -24.99 -13.14
N ASP A 664 2.05 -23.92 -12.51
CA ASP A 664 2.85 -22.87 -13.18
C ASP A 664 2.13 -22.28 -14.40
N GLN A 665 0.87 -21.87 -14.21
CA GLN A 665 0.04 -21.27 -15.26
C GLN A 665 -0.53 -19.90 -14.80
N PRO A 666 -0.19 -18.79 -15.47
CA PRO A 666 0.77 -18.67 -16.58
C PRO A 666 2.20 -19.07 -16.22
N GLY A 667 3.07 -19.29 -17.19
CA GLY A 667 4.47 -19.63 -16.91
C GLY A 667 5.19 -18.53 -16.11
N LEU A 668 6.05 -18.94 -15.17
CA LEU A 668 6.76 -18.03 -14.25
C LEU A 668 7.49 -16.88 -14.96
N ASP A 669 8.13 -17.13 -16.10
CA ASP A 669 8.91 -16.10 -16.80
C ASP A 669 8.01 -15.04 -17.45
N VAL A 670 6.88 -15.43 -18.05
CA VAL A 670 5.89 -14.47 -18.56
C VAL A 670 5.33 -13.65 -17.41
N SER A 671 5.10 -14.30 -16.26
CA SER A 671 4.62 -13.69 -15.02
C SER A 671 5.56 -12.63 -14.50
N ARG A 672 6.83 -12.99 -14.32
CA ARG A 672 7.88 -12.07 -13.87
C ARG A 672 8.03 -10.90 -14.83
N ASN A 673 8.08 -11.14 -16.14
CA ASN A 673 8.26 -10.08 -17.13
C ASN A 673 7.09 -9.10 -17.19
N ALA A 674 5.87 -9.56 -16.92
CA ALA A 674 4.68 -8.71 -16.98
C ALA A 674 4.37 -7.99 -15.66
N LEU A 675 4.51 -8.69 -14.53
CA LEU A 675 4.04 -8.24 -13.23
C LEU A 675 5.15 -7.72 -12.31
N SER A 676 6.43 -7.98 -12.59
CA SER A 676 7.48 -7.52 -11.70
C SER A 676 7.58 -6.00 -11.65
N ILE A 677 7.53 -5.43 -10.45
CA ILE A 677 7.88 -4.02 -10.21
C ILE A 677 9.38 -3.83 -9.95
N ARG A 678 10.13 -4.94 -9.74
CA ARG A 678 11.58 -4.93 -9.54
C ARG A 678 12.34 -4.96 -10.87
N ALA A 679 11.84 -5.71 -11.85
CA ALA A 679 12.46 -5.76 -13.19
C ALA A 679 12.47 -4.41 -13.92
N ASN A 680 11.51 -3.52 -13.63
CA ASN A 680 11.45 -2.17 -14.20
C ASN A 680 12.39 -1.15 -13.52
N LEU A 681 12.95 -1.48 -12.35
CA LEU A 681 14.01 -0.70 -11.69
C LEU A 681 15.41 -1.12 -12.15
N ALA A 682 15.54 -2.28 -12.80
CA ALA A 682 16.79 -2.81 -13.35
C ALA A 682 17.09 -2.29 -14.77
N GLY A 683 16.60 -1.10 -15.12
CA GLY A 683 17.18 -0.34 -16.22
C GLY A 683 18.57 0.13 -15.79
N GLU A 684 19.61 -0.57 -16.28
CA GLU A 684 21.03 -0.48 -15.89
C GLU A 684 21.45 -1.38 -14.72
N VAL A 685 21.51 -2.71 -14.90
CA VAL A 685 22.72 -3.56 -14.70
C VAL A 685 22.41 -4.91 -15.36
N ASP A 686 22.37 -4.96 -16.69
CA ASP A 686 22.56 -6.22 -17.39
C ASP A 686 23.23 -5.94 -18.74
N THR A 687 24.49 -5.54 -18.66
CA THR A 687 25.42 -5.68 -19.77
C THR A 687 26.45 -6.72 -19.38
N LEU A 688 26.22 -7.92 -19.88
CA LEU A 688 27.22 -8.77 -20.53
C LEU A 688 28.46 -9.15 -19.72
N GLU A 689 28.54 -10.46 -19.47
CA GLU A 689 29.74 -11.26 -19.24
C GLU A 689 30.44 -11.06 -17.88
N THR A 690 30.21 -12.03 -17.01
CA THR A 690 31.13 -12.41 -15.93
C THR A 690 32.57 -12.46 -16.48
N PRO A 691 33.48 -11.58 -16.05
CA PRO A 691 34.88 -11.67 -16.48
C PRO A 691 35.55 -12.84 -15.74
N PRO A 692 36.37 -13.67 -16.42
CA PRO A 692 37.19 -14.64 -15.71
C PRO A 692 38.23 -13.91 -14.84
N ALA A 693 38.43 -14.44 -13.63
CA ALA A 693 39.28 -13.88 -12.60
C ALA A 693 40.70 -13.54 -13.08
N LEU A 694 41.17 -12.32 -12.82
CA LEU A 694 42.59 -11.98 -12.80
C LEU A 694 42.93 -11.08 -11.61
N ALA A 695 43.77 -11.61 -10.73
CA ALA A 695 44.42 -10.91 -9.64
C ALA A 695 45.38 -9.83 -10.17
N PRO A 696 45.54 -8.69 -9.48
CA PRO A 696 46.65 -7.79 -9.76
C PRO A 696 47.97 -8.38 -9.25
N SER A 697 48.94 -8.38 -10.16
CA SER A 697 50.32 -8.83 -9.99
C SER A 697 51.02 -8.26 -8.75
N LYS A 698 51.61 -9.14 -7.93
CA LYS A 698 52.78 -8.80 -7.11
C LYS A 698 54.03 -9.00 -7.96
N GLN A 699 54.90 -8.00 -7.95
CA GLN A 699 56.21 -8.00 -8.60
C GLN A 699 57.05 -9.21 -8.17
N ALA A 700 57.72 -9.84 -9.14
CA ALA A 700 58.71 -10.88 -8.92
C ALA A 700 60.05 -10.30 -8.45
N PRO A 701 60.75 -10.92 -7.49
CA PRO A 701 62.20 -10.95 -7.44
C PRO A 701 62.75 -12.16 -8.21
N PRO A 702 64.03 -12.12 -8.63
CA PRO A 702 64.57 -12.95 -9.70
C PRO A 702 64.84 -14.40 -9.29
N ALA A 703 64.88 -15.26 -10.32
CA ALA A 703 65.31 -16.65 -10.24
C ALA A 703 66.77 -16.77 -9.78
N ASP A 704 67.02 -17.68 -8.85
CA ASP A 704 68.34 -18.28 -8.63
C ASP A 704 68.20 -19.80 -8.75
N ASP A 705 69.04 -20.36 -9.61
CA ASP A 705 69.22 -21.78 -9.88
C ASP A 705 69.98 -22.43 -8.73
N ARG A 706 69.46 -23.57 -8.23
CA ARG A 706 70.20 -24.73 -7.64
C ARG A 706 69.18 -25.71 -7.05
N LEU A 707 68.97 -26.87 -7.66
CA LEU A 707 69.70 -28.14 -7.48
C LEU A 707 69.29 -28.96 -6.24
N GLU A 708 68.95 -30.23 -6.55
CA GLU A 708 69.06 -31.47 -5.73
C GLU A 708 67.87 -31.98 -4.87
N THR A 709 67.15 -32.95 -5.47
CA THR A 709 66.90 -34.37 -5.08
C THR A 709 66.71 -34.84 -3.61
N PRO A 710 66.06 -36.02 -3.41
CA PRO A 710 65.09 -36.26 -2.34
C PRO A 710 65.46 -37.38 -1.34
N GLY A 711 64.69 -37.48 -0.26
CA GLY A 711 64.52 -38.69 0.56
C GLY A 711 63.23 -38.54 1.39
N GLY A 712 62.37 -39.52 1.59
CA GLY A 712 62.35 -40.94 1.24
C GLY A 712 61.29 -41.61 2.14
N MET A 713 60.70 -42.72 1.64
CA MET A 713 60.05 -43.83 2.38
C MET A 713 58.88 -43.50 3.35
N ARG A 714 57.84 -44.34 3.57
CA ARG A 714 57.38 -45.64 3.07
C ARG A 714 56.00 -45.89 3.71
N ASP A 715 55.12 -46.51 2.93
CA ASP A 715 54.21 -47.62 3.27
C ASP A 715 53.43 -47.66 4.60
N GLN A 716 52.11 -47.81 4.52
CA GLN A 716 51.37 -49.07 4.73
C GLN A 716 49.84 -48.80 4.78
N ILE A 717 49.02 -49.31 3.85
CA ILE A 717 48.27 -50.60 3.81
C ILE A 717 46.77 -50.46 4.17
N ARG A 718 45.94 -50.73 3.13
CA ARG A 718 44.64 -51.44 3.01
C ARG A 718 43.41 -51.10 3.87
N ASP A 719 42.36 -50.67 3.15
CA ASP A 719 41.09 -51.38 2.85
C ASP A 719 40.48 -52.33 3.89
N GLN A 720 39.24 -52.03 4.33
CA GLN A 720 38.03 -52.83 4.01
C GLN A 720 36.70 -52.22 4.56
N GLN A 721 35.74 -52.09 3.64
CA GLN A 721 34.30 -52.45 3.72
C GLN A 721 33.35 -51.91 4.82
N SER A 722 32.43 -51.06 4.35
CA SER A 722 30.95 -51.12 4.41
C SER A 722 30.20 -52.00 5.45
N GLY A 723 29.23 -51.38 6.12
CA GLY A 723 27.99 -51.98 6.66
C GLY A 723 27.05 -50.88 7.19
N ARG A 724 25.97 -50.55 6.46
CA ARG A 724 24.56 -50.98 6.64
C ARG A 724 23.77 -50.28 7.77
N SER A 725 22.73 -49.54 7.33
CA SER A 725 21.37 -49.41 7.87
C SER A 725 21.17 -49.12 9.37
N GLN A 726 20.65 -47.94 9.69
CA GLN A 726 19.22 -47.69 9.98
C GLN A 726 18.89 -46.23 9.72
#